data_AF-A0A534EIQ2-F1
#
_entry.id   AF-A0A534EIQ2-F1
#
_cell.length_a   1.000
_cell.length_b   1.000
_cell.length_c   1.000
_cell.angle_alpha   90.00
_cell.angle_beta   90.00
_cell.angle_gamma   90.00
#
_symmetry.space_group_name_H-M   'P 1'
#
loop_
_entity.id
_entity.type
_entity.pdbx_description
1 polymer ?
#
loop_
_entity_poly.entity_id
_entity_poly.type
_entity_poly.pdbx_seq_one_letter_code
_entity_poly.pdbx_strand_id
1 'polypeptide(L)'
;MTVTIGGKAPTHVAPTHSIQAAIDAARPGDMVMIDPTTQATATTAAVPAVHQELLLMWKPVRLQGVGAASSVLNANTQPAGKLDPWRRQVNCLFGLALDGQPMTSGNPYDPSGVYSCADGTGNFSGASTTLRDFVAYNPASHVNPQIDRIPLEAMVGWVANQNGNMAELLQEPSLMGALEGAGITVLAKGMLFPAGSDPFGTGPSAAETGILPTGTRLLSDADCASGTGGANPFPSNFYCNPSSIDGLTIENSSQGGGGIFVHGWGHELQIANNRITNNSGTLSGGINVGQGEYPPAAIQGDATNAAPGSCEESPVAGAVLPYCFNVNVTIQNNYVTLNSSTGDELFTATPAGAGGVSICTGSDYYEFNYNWVCGNLSTGDGGGLGHLGFSYNGDIEHNSILFNQSINPTIPANGGGMMIMGTPDADILCNGNPASDADCPPPSGSTGGVPNIVVQGIGPSDGVGPGLVINANLIMGNSAESGTGGGIAFQAVNGSDMVAFPDDPGQWNSATVTNNIIVDNVAGWDGAGISLWDSPNVNIINNTIALNASTGSSGVLFNTLGGPIASQQGPTCTANCGTTSQPQVAGVAAIQHSAVLLANLAATPVVCPAGHFRPGGANAATNGACRLVSYPKLENNIIYHNSSYYIGVGALGAGPLNQQHVVALYNAFSGTAAANQTTTGACVAPATSYWDIGVRGDTGPTNHANPNFTLNPTASVLSSGSGYTGAGNTFTGNPNFVSFYCDGSRTPPEFKASGWQTPPGIADATVPNPVFDLTPAATVDEGNNWVNLSWGPLSMSNPTAVGGTNANYGGGLPLGNYSITAGSAAAGRVTGANFTDAPEYDFFDNPRKPGGSTDAGAVRLAGTPGHNQFTVSPAVVDFGYVPVHSPTTVDQDVVVTNSDVVPLSGISAGFNCAGVPAGTCSLASFGIQTQSDSCSSATLAATTRSPRSRSRPQREPLRR
;
A
#
# COMPACT_ATOMS: atom_id res chain seq x y z
N MET A 1 8.35 -21.60 -0.88
CA MET A 1 8.40 -22.87 -1.65
C MET A 1 6.97 -23.34 -1.72
N THR A 2 6.39 -23.38 -2.91
CA THR A 2 4.97 -23.69 -3.10
C THR A 2 4.85 -25.15 -3.51
N VAL A 3 4.01 -25.91 -2.81
CA VAL A 3 3.77 -27.33 -3.10
C VAL A 3 2.28 -27.52 -3.36
N THR A 4 1.95 -27.90 -4.58
CA THR A 4 0.58 -28.19 -4.98
C THR A 4 0.34 -29.69 -4.89
N ILE A 5 -0.68 -30.10 -4.11
CA ILE A 5 -1.04 -31.51 -3.91
C ILE A 5 -2.44 -31.75 -4.46
N GLY A 6 -2.56 -32.70 -5.39
CA GLY A 6 -3.84 -33.07 -6.00
C GLY A 6 -4.25 -32.19 -7.20
N GLY A 7 -5.45 -32.43 -7.71
CA GLY A 7 -5.99 -31.75 -8.89
C GLY A 7 -5.54 -32.34 -10.23
N LYS A 8 -5.92 -31.65 -11.32
CA LYS A 8 -5.46 -31.97 -12.67
C LYS A 8 -3.95 -31.78 -12.78
N ALA A 9 -3.28 -32.70 -13.47
CA ALA A 9 -1.84 -32.60 -13.71
C ALA A 9 -1.47 -31.25 -14.36
N PRO A 10 -0.44 -30.54 -13.87
CA PRO A 10 -0.01 -29.26 -14.44
C PRO A 10 0.42 -29.39 -15.90
N THR A 11 0.18 -28.34 -16.68
CA THR A 11 0.81 -28.19 -18.00
C THR A 11 2.18 -27.60 -17.80
N HIS A 12 3.22 -28.35 -18.15
CA HIS A 12 4.61 -27.91 -18.02
C HIS A 12 5.07 -27.11 -19.25
N VAL A 13 5.69 -25.96 -19.00
CA VAL A 13 6.30 -25.08 -20.01
C VAL A 13 7.80 -25.23 -19.93
N ALA A 14 8.40 -25.87 -20.95
CA ALA A 14 9.85 -25.99 -21.04
C ALA A 14 10.48 -24.64 -21.44
N PRO A 15 11.79 -24.42 -21.19
CA PRO A 15 12.47 -23.14 -21.42
C PRO A 15 12.38 -22.59 -22.85
N THR A 16 12.14 -23.44 -23.85
CA THR A 16 12.03 -23.05 -25.26
C THR A 16 10.60 -22.83 -25.73
N HIS A 17 9.61 -23.03 -24.85
CA HIS A 17 8.19 -22.83 -25.15
C HIS A 17 7.70 -21.50 -24.60
N SER A 18 6.67 -20.95 -25.24
CA SER A 18 6.04 -19.71 -24.79
C SER A 18 5.13 -19.94 -23.60
N ILE A 19 5.23 -19.07 -22.60
CA ILE A 19 4.30 -19.04 -21.47
C ILE A 19 2.94 -18.54 -21.93
N GLN A 20 2.90 -17.46 -22.73
CA GLN A 20 1.64 -16.93 -23.26
C GLN A 20 0.86 -18.01 -24.01
N ALA A 21 1.56 -18.80 -24.82
CA ALA A 21 0.95 -19.91 -25.56
C ALA A 21 0.27 -20.95 -24.65
N ALA A 22 0.88 -21.23 -23.50
CA ALA A 22 0.33 -22.16 -22.52
C ALA A 22 -0.90 -21.56 -21.80
N ILE A 23 -0.87 -20.26 -21.48
CA ILE A 23 -2.02 -19.54 -20.90
C ILE A 23 -3.20 -19.60 -21.89
N ASP A 24 -2.97 -19.29 -23.16
CA ASP A 24 -4.02 -19.28 -24.18
C ASP A 24 -4.67 -20.66 -24.35
N ALA A 25 -3.89 -21.75 -24.28
CA ALA A 25 -4.35 -23.13 -24.43
C ALA A 25 -4.95 -23.75 -23.14
N ALA A 26 -4.71 -23.14 -21.98
CA ALA A 26 -5.22 -23.60 -20.69
C ALA A 26 -6.75 -23.45 -20.60
N ARG A 27 -7.43 -24.29 -19.81
CA ARG A 27 -8.79 -23.99 -19.35
C ARG A 27 -8.73 -23.11 -18.10
N PRO A 28 -9.77 -22.31 -17.81
CA PRO A 28 -9.90 -21.66 -16.50
C PRO A 28 -9.63 -22.63 -15.34
N GLY A 29 -8.83 -22.22 -14.35
CA GLY A 29 -8.41 -23.01 -13.18
C GLY A 29 -7.24 -23.97 -13.39
N ASP A 30 -6.81 -24.19 -14.65
CA ASP A 30 -5.65 -25.02 -14.94
C ASP A 30 -4.36 -24.44 -14.35
N MET A 31 -3.44 -25.34 -13.99
CA MET A 31 -2.10 -24.98 -13.54
C MET A 31 -1.12 -25.01 -14.71
N VAL A 32 -0.37 -23.93 -14.87
CA VAL A 32 0.73 -23.79 -15.84
C VAL A 32 2.04 -23.71 -15.07
N MET A 33 2.85 -24.75 -15.17
CA MET A 33 4.10 -24.91 -14.43
C MET A 33 5.30 -24.46 -15.29
N ILE A 34 6.09 -23.50 -14.83
CA ILE A 34 7.25 -22.98 -15.57
C ILE A 34 8.51 -23.72 -15.12
N ASP A 35 9.01 -24.59 -16.00
CA ASP A 35 10.15 -25.46 -15.71
C ASP A 35 11.49 -24.71 -15.80
N PRO A 36 12.50 -25.12 -15.03
CA PRO A 36 13.84 -24.59 -15.16
C PRO A 36 14.56 -25.21 -16.37
N THR A 37 15.64 -24.59 -16.82
CA THR A 37 16.49 -25.17 -17.88
C THR A 37 17.08 -26.51 -17.46
N THR A 38 17.50 -26.62 -16.20
CA THR A 38 17.89 -27.89 -15.60
C THR A 38 17.30 -28.01 -14.21
N GLN A 39 16.81 -29.20 -13.87
CA GLN A 39 16.29 -29.45 -12.52
C GLN A 39 17.41 -29.46 -11.49
N ALA A 40 17.12 -28.98 -10.28
CA ALA A 40 18.03 -29.08 -9.15
C ALA A 40 18.24 -30.56 -8.76
N THR A 41 19.47 -30.94 -8.45
CA THR A 41 19.78 -32.23 -7.83
C THR A 41 20.24 -32.00 -6.39
N ALA A 42 20.51 -33.08 -5.65
CA ALA A 42 21.07 -32.97 -4.29
C ALA A 42 22.40 -32.20 -4.22
N THR A 43 23.11 -32.06 -5.34
CA THR A 43 24.45 -31.44 -5.42
C THR A 43 24.54 -30.24 -6.37
N THR A 44 23.52 -29.98 -7.19
CA THR A 44 23.53 -28.89 -8.18
C THR A 44 22.26 -28.06 -8.09
N ALA A 45 22.40 -26.73 -8.09
CA ALA A 45 21.25 -25.84 -8.22
C ALA A 45 20.62 -25.96 -9.62
N ALA A 46 19.33 -25.65 -9.73
CA ALA A 46 18.66 -25.53 -11.03
C ALA A 46 19.28 -24.39 -11.84
N VAL A 47 19.43 -24.58 -13.14
CA VAL A 47 19.73 -23.48 -14.08
C VAL A 47 18.41 -22.80 -14.45
N PRO A 48 18.27 -21.47 -14.25
CA PRO A 48 17.02 -20.80 -14.53
C PRO A 48 16.59 -20.91 -16.00
N ALA A 49 15.29 -20.99 -16.25
CA ALA A 49 14.70 -20.72 -17.56
C ALA A 49 14.33 -19.24 -17.63
N VAL A 50 14.82 -18.54 -18.65
CA VAL A 50 14.52 -17.12 -18.88
C VAL A 50 13.62 -17.00 -20.10
N HIS A 51 12.36 -16.66 -19.85
CA HIS A 51 11.33 -16.43 -20.87
C HIS A 51 11.28 -14.94 -21.18
N GLN A 52 11.55 -14.55 -22.42
CA GLN A 52 11.49 -13.15 -22.87
C GLN A 52 10.10 -12.85 -23.44
N GLU A 53 9.15 -12.59 -22.56
CA GLU A 53 7.73 -12.42 -22.91
C GLU A 53 7.10 -11.34 -22.03
N LEU A 54 6.00 -10.76 -22.51
CA LEU A 54 5.04 -9.99 -21.73
C LEU A 54 3.74 -10.77 -21.76
N LEU A 55 3.16 -11.04 -20.58
CA LEU A 55 2.05 -11.98 -20.48
C LEU A 55 0.71 -11.25 -20.33
N LEU A 56 -0.31 -11.80 -20.98
CA LEU A 56 -1.72 -11.48 -20.81
C LEU A 56 -2.38 -12.66 -20.12
N MET A 57 -2.65 -12.52 -18.82
CA MET A 57 -3.49 -13.43 -18.06
C MET A 57 -4.95 -12.98 -18.21
N TRP A 58 -5.56 -13.36 -19.33
CA TRP A 58 -6.91 -12.94 -19.70
C TRP A 58 -8.03 -13.83 -19.14
N LYS A 59 -7.66 -14.87 -18.38
CA LYS A 59 -8.57 -15.83 -17.73
C LYS A 59 -7.92 -16.38 -16.46
N PRO A 60 -8.70 -16.81 -15.46
CA PRO A 60 -8.15 -17.32 -14.21
C PRO A 60 -7.36 -18.60 -14.46
N VAL A 61 -6.04 -18.54 -14.31
CA VAL A 61 -5.13 -19.68 -14.36
C VAL A 61 -4.19 -19.63 -13.17
N ARG A 62 -3.67 -20.78 -12.76
CA ARG A 62 -2.62 -20.86 -11.72
C ARG A 62 -1.27 -20.95 -12.40
N LEU A 63 -0.67 -19.80 -12.65
CA LEU A 63 0.68 -19.68 -13.17
C LEU A 63 1.67 -19.89 -12.03
N GLN A 64 2.49 -20.94 -12.13
CA GLN A 64 3.39 -21.33 -11.05
C GLN A 64 4.80 -21.64 -11.57
N GLY A 65 5.81 -20.96 -11.04
CA GLY A 65 7.20 -21.35 -11.20
C GLY A 65 7.59 -22.51 -10.28
N VAL A 66 8.56 -23.33 -10.70
CA VAL A 66 9.21 -24.31 -9.78
C VAL A 66 9.92 -23.62 -8.60
N GLY A 67 10.17 -22.32 -8.73
CA GLY A 67 10.65 -21.41 -7.71
C GLY A 67 11.21 -20.14 -8.37
N ALA A 68 11.03 -19.00 -7.72
CA ALA A 68 11.30 -17.70 -8.34
C ALA A 68 12.73 -17.59 -8.90
N ALA A 69 13.73 -18.13 -8.20
CA ALA A 69 15.12 -18.11 -8.67
C ALA A 69 15.40 -18.97 -9.92
N SER A 70 14.45 -19.79 -10.37
CA SER A 70 14.63 -20.76 -11.46
C SER A 70 13.63 -20.59 -12.60
N SER A 71 12.52 -19.87 -12.37
CA SER A 71 11.51 -19.54 -13.37
C SER A 71 11.49 -18.02 -13.53
N VAL A 72 12.12 -17.52 -14.60
CA VAL A 72 12.32 -16.07 -14.82
C VAL A 72 11.52 -15.63 -16.03
N LEU A 73 10.66 -14.63 -15.83
CA LEU A 73 10.01 -13.85 -16.86
C LEU A 73 10.75 -12.52 -17.01
N ASN A 74 11.37 -12.33 -18.17
CA ASN A 74 12.09 -11.12 -18.52
C ASN A 74 11.26 -10.31 -19.53
N ALA A 75 10.62 -9.25 -19.04
CA ALA A 75 9.66 -8.44 -19.77
C ALA A 75 10.30 -7.34 -20.63
N ASN A 76 11.55 -7.54 -21.06
CA ASN A 76 12.26 -6.56 -21.87
C ASN A 76 11.64 -6.40 -23.26
N THR A 77 11.15 -5.19 -23.53
CA THR A 77 10.46 -4.81 -24.77
C THR A 77 11.39 -4.47 -25.92
N GLN A 78 12.71 -4.59 -25.74
CA GLN A 78 13.71 -4.31 -26.78
C GLN A 78 14.09 -5.56 -27.59
N PRO A 79 14.30 -5.43 -28.93
CA PRO A 79 14.11 -4.23 -29.74
C PRO A 79 12.63 -3.92 -30.01
N ALA A 80 12.34 -2.71 -30.50
CA ALA A 80 10.99 -2.26 -30.86
C ALA A 80 10.21 -3.28 -31.71
N GLY A 81 8.88 -3.33 -31.50
CA GLY A 81 7.94 -4.25 -32.16
C GLY A 81 7.57 -5.50 -31.34
N LYS A 82 8.23 -5.74 -30.19
CA LYS A 82 7.86 -6.84 -29.27
C LYS A 82 6.48 -6.68 -28.61
N LEU A 83 6.00 -5.44 -28.48
CA LEU A 83 4.67 -5.14 -27.93
C LEU A 83 3.54 -5.36 -28.93
N ASP A 84 3.80 -5.34 -30.24
CA ASP A 84 2.73 -5.38 -31.24
C ASP A 84 1.80 -6.61 -31.10
N PRO A 85 2.31 -7.84 -30.88
CA PRO A 85 1.43 -8.99 -30.62
C PRO A 85 0.59 -8.83 -29.35
N TRP A 86 1.17 -8.25 -28.30
CA TRP A 86 0.48 -7.99 -27.04
C TRP A 86 -0.66 -6.99 -27.26
N ARG A 87 -0.39 -5.85 -27.92
CA ARG A 87 -1.37 -4.79 -28.20
C ARG A 87 -2.54 -5.30 -29.06
N ARG A 88 -2.23 -6.10 -30.09
CA ARG A 88 -3.25 -6.77 -30.93
C ARG A 88 -4.16 -7.67 -30.08
N GLN A 89 -3.59 -8.51 -29.23
CA GLN A 89 -4.36 -9.40 -28.37
C GLN A 89 -5.23 -8.61 -27.38
N VAL A 90 -4.71 -7.55 -26.76
CA VAL A 90 -5.49 -6.64 -25.90
C VAL A 90 -6.71 -6.08 -26.64
N ASN A 91 -6.55 -5.50 -27.83
CA ASN A 91 -7.68 -4.97 -28.60
C ASN A 91 -8.76 -6.05 -28.86
N CYS A 92 -8.33 -7.26 -29.23
CA CYS A 92 -9.27 -8.36 -29.46
C CYS A 92 -10.04 -8.77 -28.19
N LEU A 93 -9.36 -8.81 -27.04
CA LEU A 93 -9.98 -9.16 -25.75
C LEU A 93 -11.05 -8.14 -25.32
N PHE A 94 -10.79 -6.85 -25.55
CA PHE A 94 -11.76 -5.78 -25.30
C PHE A 94 -12.85 -5.66 -26.37
N GLY A 95 -12.78 -6.40 -27.49
CA GLY A 95 -13.79 -6.30 -28.56
C GLY A 95 -13.56 -5.15 -29.55
N LEU A 96 -12.31 -4.70 -29.68
CA LEU A 96 -11.89 -3.53 -30.44
C LEU A 96 -11.03 -3.92 -31.65
N ALA A 97 -11.07 -3.11 -32.70
CA ALA A 97 -10.26 -3.27 -33.91
C ALA A 97 -8.84 -2.71 -33.71
N LEU A 98 -7.95 -2.96 -34.68
CA LEU A 98 -6.55 -2.52 -34.60
C LEU A 98 -6.38 -0.99 -34.63
N ASP A 99 -7.41 -0.26 -35.04
CA ASP A 99 -7.49 1.21 -34.99
C ASP A 99 -7.99 1.75 -33.63
N GLY A 100 -8.29 0.86 -32.68
CA GLY A 100 -8.77 1.22 -31.34
C GLY A 100 -10.26 1.59 -31.30
N GLN A 101 -11.02 1.39 -32.38
CA GLN A 101 -12.47 1.57 -32.41
C GLN A 101 -13.21 0.25 -32.14
N PRO A 102 -14.48 0.29 -31.67
CA PRO A 102 -15.31 -0.91 -31.60
C PRO A 102 -15.36 -1.69 -32.90
N MET A 103 -15.22 -3.02 -32.80
CA MET A 103 -15.43 -3.89 -33.95
C MET A 103 -16.89 -3.81 -34.37
N THR A 104 -17.15 -3.54 -35.65
CA THR A 104 -18.50 -3.57 -36.23
C THR A 104 -18.45 -4.25 -37.59
N SER A 105 -19.62 -4.51 -38.21
CA SER A 105 -19.64 -4.98 -39.60
C SER A 105 -18.99 -3.98 -40.57
N GLY A 106 -18.96 -2.69 -40.22
CA GLY A 106 -18.31 -1.62 -40.99
C GLY A 106 -16.86 -1.34 -40.58
N ASN A 107 -16.43 -1.85 -39.42
CA ASN A 107 -15.07 -1.71 -38.90
C ASN A 107 -14.53 -3.10 -38.47
N PRO A 108 -14.00 -3.90 -39.40
CA PRO A 108 -13.46 -5.21 -39.07
C PRO A 108 -12.20 -5.07 -38.20
N TYR A 109 -11.90 -6.12 -37.42
CA TYR A 109 -10.71 -6.15 -36.55
C TYR A 109 -9.43 -5.67 -37.23
N ASP A 110 -9.15 -6.20 -38.43
CA ASP A 110 -8.06 -5.74 -39.29
C ASP A 110 -8.61 -5.54 -40.73
N PRO A 111 -8.70 -4.30 -41.22
CA PRO A 111 -9.15 -4.01 -42.59
C PRO A 111 -8.28 -4.64 -43.68
N SER A 112 -7.02 -4.97 -43.39
CA SER A 112 -6.11 -5.62 -44.34
C SER A 112 -6.31 -7.15 -44.39
N GLY A 113 -7.02 -7.73 -43.42
CA GLY A 113 -7.22 -9.16 -43.29
C GLY A 113 -5.95 -9.97 -42.97
N VAL A 114 -4.87 -9.30 -42.57
CA VAL A 114 -3.61 -9.95 -42.18
C VAL A 114 -3.75 -10.62 -40.82
N TYR A 115 -4.48 -9.99 -39.91
CA TYR A 115 -4.75 -10.41 -38.54
C TYR A 115 -6.25 -10.73 -38.35
N SER A 116 -6.55 -11.70 -37.49
CA SER A 116 -7.93 -12.05 -37.09
C SER A 116 -8.07 -12.05 -35.57
N CYS A 117 -9.17 -11.49 -35.08
CA CYS A 117 -9.62 -11.69 -33.70
C CYS A 117 -10.50 -12.95 -33.68
N ALA A 118 -10.29 -13.82 -32.69
CA ALA A 118 -10.79 -15.19 -32.71
C ALA A 118 -12.31 -15.28 -32.95
N ASP A 119 -12.72 -15.97 -34.01
CA ASP A 119 -14.13 -16.14 -34.44
C ASP A 119 -14.85 -17.31 -33.74
N GLY A 120 -14.33 -17.77 -32.60
CA GLY A 120 -14.80 -18.97 -31.92
C GLY A 120 -14.34 -20.29 -32.57
N THR A 121 -13.59 -20.26 -33.68
CA THR A 121 -13.06 -21.46 -34.37
C THR A 121 -11.57 -21.44 -34.68
N GLY A 122 -10.87 -20.33 -34.44
CA GLY A 122 -9.47 -20.35 -34.04
C GLY A 122 -8.48 -19.64 -34.96
N ASN A 123 -7.40 -19.22 -34.29
CA ASN A 123 -6.16 -18.60 -34.75
C ASN A 123 -6.18 -17.06 -34.90
N PHE A 124 -5.33 -16.41 -34.11
CA PHE A 124 -4.76 -15.10 -34.46
C PHE A 124 -3.70 -15.36 -35.52
N SER A 125 -3.93 -14.99 -36.79
CA SER A 125 -2.82 -15.00 -37.74
C SER A 125 -1.68 -14.12 -37.21
N GLY A 126 -0.46 -14.66 -37.11
CA GLY A 126 0.70 -13.91 -36.58
C GLY A 126 0.92 -13.96 -35.06
N ALA A 127 0.07 -14.66 -34.29
CA ALA A 127 0.40 -15.15 -32.94
C ALA A 127 0.41 -16.68 -32.94
N SER A 128 1.21 -17.32 -32.09
CA SER A 128 1.46 -18.78 -32.12
C SER A 128 0.29 -19.63 -31.61
N THR A 129 -0.85 -19.04 -31.20
CA THR A 129 -1.82 -19.75 -30.37
C THR A 129 -3.30 -19.47 -30.64
N THR A 130 -4.09 -20.51 -30.36
CA THR A 130 -5.55 -20.48 -30.32
C THR A 130 -5.99 -20.10 -28.91
N LEU A 131 -6.79 -19.04 -28.76
CA LEU A 131 -7.40 -18.69 -27.48
C LEU A 131 -8.50 -19.69 -27.13
N ARG A 132 -8.17 -20.66 -26.28
CA ARG A 132 -9.11 -21.68 -25.85
C ARG A 132 -10.19 -21.08 -24.96
N ASP A 133 -11.43 -21.51 -25.19
CA ASP A 133 -12.64 -21.06 -24.49
C ASP A 133 -12.96 -19.57 -24.72
N PHE A 134 -12.32 -18.91 -25.69
CA PHE A 134 -12.65 -17.56 -26.08
C PHE A 134 -14.06 -17.48 -26.69
N VAL A 135 -14.86 -16.55 -26.19
CA VAL A 135 -16.20 -16.26 -26.70
C VAL A 135 -16.11 -15.04 -27.59
N ALA A 136 -16.29 -15.24 -28.90
CA ALA A 136 -16.12 -14.18 -29.88
C ALA A 136 -17.15 -13.05 -29.67
N TYR A 137 -16.65 -11.81 -29.66
CA TYR A 137 -17.48 -10.62 -29.71
C TYR A 137 -18.31 -10.61 -30.99
N ASN A 138 -19.63 -10.46 -30.89
CA ASN A 138 -20.51 -10.40 -32.06
C ASN A 138 -20.77 -8.93 -32.48
N PRO A 139 -20.19 -8.46 -33.61
CA PRO A 139 -20.31 -7.07 -34.05
C PRO A 139 -21.71 -6.68 -34.54
N ALA A 140 -22.64 -7.62 -34.76
CA ALA A 140 -24.01 -7.35 -35.19
C ALA A 140 -24.99 -7.23 -34.00
N SER A 141 -24.68 -7.85 -32.86
CA SER A 141 -25.52 -7.85 -31.66
C SER A 141 -24.84 -7.27 -30.43
N HIS A 142 -23.63 -6.72 -30.56
CA HIS A 142 -22.78 -6.17 -29.49
C HIS A 142 -22.71 -7.10 -28.28
N VAL A 143 -22.54 -8.41 -28.52
CA VAL A 143 -22.57 -9.39 -27.43
C VAL A 143 -21.22 -9.39 -26.75
N ASN A 144 -21.20 -8.78 -25.57
CA ASN A 144 -20.32 -8.94 -24.42
C ASN A 144 -18.83 -9.23 -24.72
N PRO A 145 -17.94 -8.22 -24.62
CA PRO A 145 -16.49 -8.42 -24.70
C PRO A 145 -15.96 -9.52 -23.77
N GLN A 146 -14.81 -10.09 -24.12
CA GLN A 146 -14.17 -11.15 -23.32
C GLN A 146 -13.71 -10.63 -21.96
N ILE A 147 -13.24 -9.37 -21.93
CA ILE A 147 -12.77 -8.62 -20.76
C ILE A 147 -13.52 -7.29 -20.71
N ASP A 148 -13.76 -6.81 -19.50
CA ASP A 148 -14.51 -5.58 -19.28
C ASP A 148 -13.59 -4.45 -18.85
N ARG A 149 -13.86 -3.26 -19.38
CA ARG A 149 -13.31 -2.00 -18.85
C ARG A 149 -13.83 -1.73 -17.45
N ILE A 150 -13.16 -0.90 -16.67
CA ILE A 150 -13.79 -0.34 -15.47
C ILE A 150 -14.79 0.77 -15.88
N PRO A 151 -15.81 1.08 -15.07
CA PRO A 151 -16.80 2.09 -15.43
C PRO A 151 -16.16 3.48 -15.63
N LEU A 152 -16.64 4.22 -16.63
CA LEU A 152 -16.14 5.54 -17.08
C LEU A 152 -14.71 5.56 -17.66
N GLU A 153 -14.00 4.44 -17.65
CA GLU A 153 -12.71 4.31 -18.34
C GLU A 153 -12.85 4.59 -19.85
N ALA A 154 -12.08 5.54 -20.37
CA ALA A 154 -12.09 5.90 -21.79
C ALA A 154 -11.34 4.84 -22.61
N MET A 155 -12.08 4.02 -23.37
CA MET A 155 -11.54 2.87 -24.10
C MET A 155 -11.60 2.99 -25.62
N VAL A 156 -12.19 4.07 -26.15
CA VAL A 156 -12.29 4.28 -27.60
C VAL A 156 -11.51 5.52 -27.98
N GLY A 157 -10.42 5.33 -28.74
CA GLY A 157 -9.62 6.46 -29.23
C GLY A 157 -10.46 7.42 -30.08
N TRP A 158 -10.10 8.70 -30.16
CA TRP A 158 -10.67 9.65 -31.14
C TRP A 158 -12.15 10.04 -30.99
N VAL A 159 -12.84 9.62 -29.93
CA VAL A 159 -14.22 10.08 -29.65
C VAL A 159 -14.18 11.15 -28.56
N ALA A 160 -14.28 12.42 -28.98
CA ALA A 160 -14.12 13.59 -28.12
C ALA A 160 -15.19 13.79 -27.01
N ASN A 161 -16.13 12.83 -26.85
CA ASN A 161 -17.16 12.85 -25.81
C ASN A 161 -16.98 11.76 -24.74
N GLN A 162 -15.95 10.91 -24.85
CA GLN A 162 -15.47 10.07 -23.76
C GLN A 162 -14.45 10.87 -22.93
N ASN A 163 -14.34 10.59 -21.63
CA ASN A 163 -13.42 11.23 -20.68
C ASN A 163 -11.91 11.07 -21.02
N GLY A 164 -11.58 10.61 -22.22
CA GLY A 164 -10.20 10.51 -22.67
C GLY A 164 -9.81 11.78 -23.39
N ASN A 165 -9.13 12.70 -22.71
CA ASN A 165 -8.42 13.75 -23.43
C ASN A 165 -7.42 13.03 -24.38
N MET A 166 -7.27 13.52 -25.60
CA MET A 166 -6.36 12.92 -26.58
C MET A 166 -4.86 13.05 -26.24
N ALA A 167 -4.51 13.63 -25.09
CA ALA A 167 -3.17 13.62 -24.52
C ALA A 167 -2.91 12.41 -23.58
N GLU A 168 -3.94 11.69 -23.08
CA GLU A 168 -3.83 10.45 -22.27
C GLU A 168 -3.24 9.26 -23.04
N LEU A 169 -3.37 9.31 -24.36
CA LEU A 169 -2.96 8.25 -25.29
C LEU A 169 -1.66 8.58 -26.05
N LEU A 170 -0.92 9.62 -25.65
CA LEU A 170 0.21 10.17 -26.41
C LEU A 170 1.50 9.34 -26.31
N GLN A 171 1.42 8.01 -26.46
CA GLN A 171 2.55 7.11 -26.80
C GLN A 171 2.23 5.93 -27.77
N GLU A 172 1.09 5.90 -28.48
CA GLU A 172 0.72 5.00 -29.62
C GLU A 172 1.16 3.49 -29.65
N PRO A 173 0.29 2.55 -30.09
CA PRO A 173 -1.16 2.48 -30.02
C PRO A 173 -1.55 1.23 -29.22
N SER A 174 -1.80 1.38 -27.93
CA SER A 174 -2.63 0.43 -27.19
C SER A 174 -3.52 1.20 -26.23
N LEU A 175 -4.71 0.64 -25.99
CA LEU A 175 -5.79 1.30 -25.25
C LEU A 175 -5.57 1.31 -23.74
N MET A 176 -4.55 0.58 -23.27
CA MET A 176 -4.13 0.61 -21.87
C MET A 176 -3.33 1.88 -21.52
N GLY A 177 -3.18 2.82 -22.47
CA GLY A 177 -2.57 4.13 -22.26
C GLY A 177 -1.19 4.04 -21.60
N ALA A 178 -1.03 4.78 -20.51
CA ALA A 178 0.19 4.82 -19.72
C ALA A 178 0.42 3.56 -18.86
N LEU A 179 -0.40 2.51 -18.94
CA LEU A 179 -0.28 1.26 -18.16
C LEU A 179 0.04 0.02 -19.01
N GLU A 180 0.38 0.21 -20.28
CA GLU A 180 0.67 -0.92 -21.17
C GLU A 180 1.96 -1.67 -20.83
N GLY A 181 2.03 -2.94 -21.26
CA GLY A 181 3.29 -3.68 -21.29
C GLY A 181 3.85 -4.05 -19.92
N ALA A 182 2.99 -4.38 -18.96
CA ALA A 182 3.44 -5.03 -17.73
C ALA A 182 4.11 -6.38 -18.03
N GLY A 183 4.98 -6.85 -17.13
CA GLY A 183 5.50 -8.21 -17.22
C GLY A 183 4.38 -9.25 -17.25
N ILE A 184 3.39 -9.08 -16.37
CA ILE A 184 2.12 -9.81 -16.42
C ILE A 184 0.98 -8.80 -16.29
N THR A 185 0.14 -8.69 -17.30
CA THR A 185 -1.13 -7.95 -17.23
C THR A 185 -2.28 -8.95 -17.04
N VAL A 186 -3.03 -8.77 -15.96
CA VAL A 186 -4.25 -9.52 -15.67
C VAL A 186 -5.43 -8.72 -16.16
N LEU A 187 -6.21 -9.35 -17.03
CA LEU A 187 -7.40 -8.77 -17.64
C LEU A 187 -8.56 -9.73 -17.40
N ALA A 188 -9.67 -9.22 -16.87
CA ALA A 188 -10.76 -10.07 -16.41
C ALA A 188 -12.14 -9.55 -16.81
N LYS A 189 -13.13 -10.43 -16.63
CA LYS A 189 -14.53 -10.14 -16.87
C LYS A 189 -15.27 -9.97 -15.55
N GLY A 190 -15.94 -8.83 -15.36
CA GLY A 190 -16.65 -8.53 -14.12
C GLY A 190 -18.09 -8.06 -14.30
N MET A 191 -18.55 -7.86 -15.54
CA MET A 191 -19.87 -7.28 -15.80
C MET A 191 -20.66 -8.05 -16.87
N LEU A 192 -21.99 -7.94 -16.74
CA LEU A 192 -22.95 -8.38 -17.75
C LEU A 192 -23.70 -7.18 -18.31
N PHE A 193 -23.48 -6.91 -19.60
CA PHE A 193 -24.22 -5.89 -20.33
C PHE A 193 -25.57 -6.42 -20.83
N PRO A 194 -26.62 -5.58 -20.87
CA PRO A 194 -27.88 -5.91 -21.54
C PRO A 194 -27.65 -6.28 -23.02
N ALA A 195 -28.40 -7.27 -23.52
CA ALA A 195 -28.27 -7.69 -24.91
C ALA A 195 -28.60 -6.55 -25.89
N GLY A 196 -27.73 -6.33 -26.89
CA GLY A 196 -27.90 -5.28 -27.89
C GLY A 196 -27.57 -3.86 -27.39
N SER A 197 -27.01 -3.72 -26.20
CA SER A 197 -26.47 -2.45 -25.70
C SER A 197 -25.01 -2.24 -26.13
N ASP A 198 -24.55 -1.00 -26.05
CA ASP A 198 -23.18 -0.61 -26.40
C ASP A 198 -22.28 -0.59 -25.14
N PRO A 199 -21.39 -1.58 -24.94
CA PRO A 199 -20.53 -1.65 -23.76
C PRO A 199 -19.46 -0.55 -23.72
N PHE A 200 -19.20 0.10 -24.85
CA PHE A 200 -18.14 1.11 -25.01
C PHE A 200 -18.63 2.55 -24.83
N GLY A 201 -19.94 2.79 -24.71
CA GLY A 201 -20.48 4.13 -24.52
C GLY A 201 -20.21 5.09 -25.70
N THR A 202 -20.31 4.58 -26.93
CA THR A 202 -20.09 5.33 -28.19
C THR A 202 -21.37 5.90 -28.82
N GLY A 203 -22.55 5.49 -28.35
CA GLY A 203 -23.84 5.96 -28.86
C GLY A 203 -24.15 7.43 -28.52
N PRO A 204 -25.02 8.12 -29.30
CA PRO A 204 -25.37 9.54 -29.09
C PRO A 204 -26.10 9.86 -27.77
N SER A 205 -26.56 8.84 -27.03
CA SER A 205 -27.09 8.97 -25.67
C SER A 205 -26.01 8.93 -24.58
N ALA A 206 -24.77 8.57 -24.93
CA ALA A 206 -23.58 8.61 -24.08
C ALA A 206 -22.84 9.95 -24.20
N ALA A 207 -23.58 11.04 -24.49
CA ALA A 207 -23.04 12.34 -24.84
C ALA A 207 -22.25 13.04 -23.72
N GLU A 208 -22.14 12.45 -22.53
CA GLU A 208 -21.23 12.89 -21.47
C GLU A 208 -20.64 11.63 -20.78
N THR A 209 -19.31 11.45 -20.82
CA THR A 209 -18.48 10.69 -19.84
C THR A 209 -18.31 9.15 -19.93
N GLY A 210 -18.62 8.45 -21.04
CA GLY A 210 -18.26 7.01 -21.12
C GLY A 210 -19.07 6.08 -20.18
N ILE A 211 -20.31 6.47 -19.86
CA ILE A 211 -21.27 5.75 -19.00
C ILE A 211 -21.59 4.33 -19.51
N LEU A 212 -21.75 3.38 -18.59
CA LEU A 212 -22.19 2.02 -18.91
C LEU A 212 -23.69 1.96 -19.22
N PRO A 213 -24.14 1.05 -20.11
CA PRO A 213 -25.56 0.88 -20.40
C PRO A 213 -26.42 0.63 -19.16
N THR A 214 -27.61 1.25 -19.10
CA THR A 214 -28.58 1.00 -18.04
C THR A 214 -28.93 -0.48 -17.94
N GLY A 215 -28.91 -1.04 -16.73
CA GLY A 215 -29.16 -2.46 -16.49
C GLY A 215 -27.91 -3.35 -16.62
N THR A 216 -26.73 -2.76 -16.85
CA THR A 216 -25.45 -3.45 -16.62
C THR A 216 -25.36 -3.82 -15.14
N ARG A 217 -24.96 -5.06 -14.86
CA ARG A 217 -24.79 -5.57 -13.49
C ARG A 217 -23.43 -6.24 -13.32
N LEU A 218 -22.96 -6.32 -12.08
CA LEU A 218 -21.80 -7.12 -11.72
C LEU A 218 -22.06 -8.61 -11.93
N LEU A 219 -21.02 -9.33 -12.35
CA LEU A 219 -20.96 -10.79 -12.37
C LEU A 219 -20.53 -11.31 -11.00
N SER A 220 -21.02 -12.49 -10.65
CA SER A 220 -20.69 -13.21 -9.42
C SER A 220 -20.32 -14.66 -9.70
N ASP A 221 -19.98 -15.41 -8.66
CA ASP A 221 -19.78 -16.87 -8.71
C ASP A 221 -21.03 -17.63 -9.20
N ALA A 222 -22.23 -17.11 -8.93
CA ALA A 222 -23.49 -17.67 -9.40
C ALA A 222 -23.62 -17.68 -10.93
N ASP A 223 -22.92 -16.79 -11.63
CA ASP A 223 -22.96 -16.68 -13.09
C ASP A 223 -22.11 -17.75 -13.80
N CYS A 224 -21.24 -18.45 -13.06
CA CYS A 224 -20.25 -19.37 -13.60
C CYS A 224 -20.81 -20.66 -14.19
N ALA A 225 -22.08 -21.00 -13.92
CA ALA A 225 -22.76 -22.18 -14.46
C ALA A 225 -24.02 -21.84 -15.29
N SER A 226 -24.21 -20.57 -15.63
CA SER A 226 -25.44 -20.06 -16.25
C SER A 226 -25.60 -20.38 -17.75
N GLY A 227 -24.60 -20.99 -18.38
CA GLY A 227 -24.62 -21.34 -19.81
C GLY A 227 -25.33 -22.66 -20.14
N THR A 228 -25.62 -22.87 -21.43
CA THR A 228 -26.27 -24.09 -21.92
C THR A 228 -25.47 -25.35 -21.54
N GLY A 229 -26.12 -26.30 -20.87
CA GLY A 229 -25.50 -27.54 -20.41
C GLY A 229 -24.62 -27.40 -19.16
N GLY A 230 -24.72 -26.28 -18.43
CA GLY A 230 -23.91 -26.00 -17.23
C GLY A 230 -22.49 -25.54 -17.53
N ALA A 231 -22.20 -25.15 -18.78
CA ALA A 231 -20.92 -24.57 -19.17
C ALA A 231 -20.81 -23.12 -18.72
N ASN A 232 -19.61 -22.68 -18.31
CA ASN A 232 -19.35 -21.29 -17.96
C ASN A 232 -19.38 -20.40 -19.22
N PRO A 233 -20.33 -19.46 -19.35
CA PRO A 233 -20.38 -18.54 -20.49
C PRO A 233 -19.37 -17.39 -20.37
N PHE A 234 -18.73 -17.23 -19.20
CA PHE A 234 -17.78 -16.16 -18.89
C PHE A 234 -16.43 -16.74 -18.43
N PRO A 235 -15.63 -17.31 -19.36
CA PRO A 235 -14.40 -18.00 -19.01
C PRO A 235 -13.31 -17.08 -18.45
N SER A 236 -13.45 -15.75 -18.60
CA SER A 236 -12.58 -14.73 -18.02
C SER A 236 -13.08 -14.14 -16.70
N ASN A 237 -14.21 -14.62 -16.16
CA ASN A 237 -14.65 -14.22 -14.82
C ASN A 237 -13.83 -14.96 -13.76
N PHE A 238 -13.10 -14.20 -12.94
CA PHE A 238 -12.16 -14.74 -11.97
C PHE A 238 -12.84 -15.37 -10.75
N TYR A 239 -14.10 -15.05 -10.45
CA TYR A 239 -14.89 -15.79 -9.44
C TYR A 239 -15.10 -17.27 -9.80
N CYS A 240 -15.02 -17.61 -11.10
CA CYS A 240 -15.43 -18.94 -11.55
C CYS A 240 -14.39 -20.03 -11.30
N ASN A 241 -13.11 -19.67 -11.16
CA ASN A 241 -12.03 -20.63 -11.03
C ASN A 241 -10.84 -20.03 -10.27
N PRO A 242 -10.06 -20.86 -9.55
CA PRO A 242 -8.89 -20.36 -8.83
C PRO A 242 -7.83 -19.79 -9.80
N SER A 243 -7.22 -18.68 -9.41
CA SER A 243 -6.15 -18.03 -10.16
C SER A 243 -4.97 -17.68 -9.25
N SER A 244 -3.75 -17.75 -9.79
CA SER A 244 -2.56 -17.38 -9.03
C SER A 244 -1.39 -17.01 -9.94
N ILE A 245 -0.56 -16.08 -9.48
CA ILE A 245 0.79 -15.82 -9.99
C ILE A 245 1.75 -16.18 -8.86
N ASP A 246 2.39 -17.35 -8.95
CA ASP A 246 3.24 -17.89 -7.89
C ASP A 246 4.66 -18.23 -8.34
N GLY A 247 5.65 -17.82 -7.56
CA GLY A 247 6.97 -18.43 -7.62
C GLY A 247 7.77 -18.08 -8.88
N LEU A 248 7.56 -16.89 -9.44
CA LEU A 248 8.29 -16.36 -10.59
C LEU A 248 9.27 -15.26 -10.19
N THR A 249 10.38 -15.12 -10.91
CA THR A 249 11.03 -13.81 -11.03
C THR A 249 10.42 -13.06 -12.20
N ILE A 250 10.04 -11.80 -11.99
CA ILE A 250 9.49 -10.91 -13.01
C ILE A 250 10.36 -9.65 -13.04
N GLU A 251 11.01 -9.42 -14.17
CA GLU A 251 12.05 -8.40 -14.27
C GLU A 251 12.10 -7.69 -15.62
N ASN A 252 12.70 -6.50 -15.62
CA ASN A 252 13.03 -5.71 -16.81
C ASN A 252 11.82 -5.26 -17.64
N SER A 253 10.63 -5.19 -17.04
CA SER A 253 9.55 -4.40 -17.61
C SER A 253 9.95 -2.92 -17.58
N SER A 254 9.74 -2.23 -18.70
CA SER A 254 10.15 -0.83 -18.85
C SER A 254 9.09 0.00 -19.57
N GLN A 255 7.86 -0.50 -19.64
CA GLN A 255 6.71 0.23 -20.17
C GLN A 255 5.86 0.74 -19.01
N GLY A 256 4.66 1.21 -19.31
CA GLY A 256 3.74 1.78 -18.32
C GLY A 256 3.27 0.84 -17.21
N GLY A 257 3.12 -0.45 -17.52
CA GLY A 257 2.42 -1.40 -16.65
C GLY A 257 3.24 -2.05 -15.51
N GLY A 258 4.55 -1.78 -15.41
CA GLY A 258 5.38 -2.32 -14.32
C GLY A 258 5.56 -3.84 -14.36
N GLY A 259 5.76 -4.47 -13.20
CA GLY A 259 5.99 -5.92 -13.07
C GLY A 259 4.72 -6.75 -13.25
N ILE A 260 3.74 -6.57 -12.37
CA ILE A 260 2.41 -7.19 -12.44
C ILE A 260 1.37 -6.08 -12.40
N PHE A 261 0.43 -6.08 -13.34
CA PHE A 261 -0.68 -5.16 -13.37
C PHE A 261 -2.01 -5.93 -13.41
N VAL A 262 -2.85 -5.73 -12.40
CA VAL A 262 -4.23 -6.21 -12.35
C VAL A 262 -5.13 -5.05 -12.68
N HIS A 263 -5.71 -5.04 -13.88
CA HIS A 263 -6.51 -3.92 -14.39
C HIS A 263 -7.82 -3.73 -13.61
N GLY A 264 -8.72 -4.69 -13.74
CA GLY A 264 -9.99 -4.75 -13.03
C GLY A 264 -10.57 -6.15 -13.11
N TRP A 265 -11.49 -6.46 -12.21
CA TRP A 265 -12.23 -7.73 -12.11
C TRP A 265 -11.37 -8.95 -11.76
N GLY A 266 -10.16 -8.72 -11.26
CA GLY A 266 -9.20 -9.74 -10.86
C GLY A 266 -9.53 -10.40 -9.51
N HIS A 267 -10.81 -10.77 -9.31
CA HIS A 267 -11.30 -11.29 -8.04
C HIS A 267 -10.58 -12.56 -7.58
N GLU A 268 -10.40 -12.72 -6.27
CA GLU A 268 -9.81 -13.93 -5.65
C GLU A 268 -8.39 -14.28 -6.19
N LEU A 269 -7.70 -13.31 -6.79
CA LEU A 269 -6.38 -13.51 -7.37
C LEU A 269 -5.32 -13.57 -6.27
N GLN A 270 -4.53 -14.64 -6.29
CA GLN A 270 -3.35 -14.74 -5.44
C GLN A 270 -2.07 -14.33 -6.18
N ILE A 271 -1.34 -13.36 -5.65
CA ILE A 271 0.01 -12.98 -6.10
C ILE A 271 0.98 -13.36 -4.99
N ALA A 272 1.71 -14.48 -5.14
CA ALA A 272 2.49 -15.04 -4.05
C ALA A 272 3.91 -15.51 -4.40
N ASN A 273 4.83 -15.43 -3.44
CA ASN A 273 6.17 -16.03 -3.56
C ASN A 273 7.01 -15.54 -4.77
N ASN A 274 6.69 -14.38 -5.34
CA ASN A 274 7.38 -13.85 -6.52
C ASN A 274 8.61 -13.03 -6.12
N ARG A 275 9.52 -12.84 -7.08
CA ARG A 275 10.59 -11.84 -7.03
C ARG A 275 10.33 -10.82 -8.13
N ILE A 276 10.00 -9.60 -7.75
CA ILE A 276 9.60 -8.55 -8.69
C ILE A 276 10.67 -7.46 -8.60
N THR A 277 11.47 -7.35 -9.65
CA THR A 277 12.69 -6.55 -9.58
C THR A 277 13.06 -5.86 -10.87
N ASN A 278 13.67 -4.67 -10.76
CA ASN A 278 14.17 -3.92 -11.91
C ASN A 278 13.09 -3.64 -12.96
N ASN A 279 11.87 -3.37 -12.50
CA ASN A 279 10.77 -2.97 -13.35
C ASN A 279 10.51 -1.47 -13.18
N SER A 280 10.10 -0.83 -14.26
CA SER A 280 9.61 0.55 -14.26
C SER A 280 8.17 0.56 -14.75
N GLY A 281 7.33 1.42 -14.18
CA GLY A 281 5.95 1.66 -14.63
C GLY A 281 5.48 3.07 -14.28
N THR A 282 4.33 3.47 -14.81
CA THR A 282 3.73 4.79 -14.57
C THR A 282 3.16 4.84 -13.16
N LEU A 283 2.12 4.05 -12.86
CA LEU A 283 1.48 4.01 -11.55
C LEU A 283 2.20 3.13 -10.53
N SER A 284 2.90 2.07 -10.98
CA SER A 284 3.73 1.25 -10.10
C SER A 284 4.87 0.59 -10.87
N GLY A 285 6.04 0.54 -10.25
CA GLY A 285 7.13 -0.24 -10.80
C GLY A 285 6.92 -1.74 -10.58
N GLY A 286 6.50 -2.15 -9.39
CA GLY A 286 6.41 -3.56 -9.01
C GLY A 286 5.04 -4.17 -9.31
N ILE A 287 4.11 -4.08 -8.35
CA ILE A 287 2.75 -4.61 -8.46
C ILE A 287 1.76 -3.45 -8.52
N ASN A 288 0.80 -3.51 -9.42
CA ASN A 288 -0.32 -2.60 -9.50
C ASN A 288 -1.64 -3.38 -9.45
N VAL A 289 -2.56 -3.00 -8.56
CA VAL A 289 -3.92 -3.55 -8.49
C VAL A 289 -4.91 -2.40 -8.63
N GLY A 290 -5.69 -2.42 -9.71
CA GLY A 290 -6.49 -1.27 -10.16
C GLY A 290 -5.66 -0.25 -10.93
N GLN A 291 -6.30 0.87 -11.27
CA GLN A 291 -5.67 2.01 -11.96
C GLN A 291 -6.11 3.33 -11.32
N GLY A 292 -5.47 4.44 -11.71
CA GLY A 292 -5.74 5.76 -11.15
C GLY A 292 -7.09 6.34 -11.53
N GLU A 293 -7.69 5.88 -12.63
CA GLU A 293 -9.03 6.28 -13.08
C GLU A 293 -10.12 5.48 -12.37
N TYR A 294 -11.16 6.15 -11.88
CA TYR A 294 -12.30 5.51 -11.21
C TYR A 294 -13.55 6.39 -11.35
N PRO A 295 -14.76 5.78 -11.31
CA PRO A 295 -15.99 6.54 -11.40
C PRO A 295 -16.37 7.18 -10.06
N PRO A 296 -17.33 8.14 -10.04
CA PRO A 296 -17.91 8.63 -8.80
C PRO A 296 -18.44 7.49 -7.92
N ALA A 297 -18.33 7.67 -6.60
CA ALA A 297 -18.77 6.70 -5.61
C ALA A 297 -20.24 6.29 -5.76
N ALA A 298 -20.51 5.00 -5.58
CA ALA A 298 -21.88 4.51 -5.40
C ALA A 298 -22.35 4.83 -3.97
N ILE A 299 -23.42 5.61 -3.85
CA ILE A 299 -23.94 6.08 -2.55
C ILE A 299 -25.18 5.28 -2.16
N GLN A 300 -25.22 4.77 -0.94
CA GLN A 300 -26.36 4.02 -0.44
C GLN A 300 -27.66 4.82 -0.49
N GLY A 301 -28.65 4.25 -1.18
CA GLY A 301 -29.99 4.83 -1.31
C GLY A 301 -30.10 5.98 -2.32
N ASP A 302 -29.04 6.27 -3.07
CA ASP A 302 -29.07 7.25 -4.14
C ASP A 302 -29.64 6.65 -5.45
N ALA A 303 -30.63 7.33 -6.02
CA ALA A 303 -31.24 6.97 -7.28
C ALA A 303 -30.38 7.35 -8.51
N THR A 304 -29.31 8.13 -8.31
CA THR A 304 -28.40 8.56 -9.38
C THR A 304 -27.14 7.71 -9.51
N ASN A 305 -27.01 6.61 -8.74
CA ASN A 305 -25.88 5.69 -8.86
C ASN A 305 -25.72 5.18 -10.31
N ALA A 306 -24.50 5.32 -10.84
CA ALA A 306 -24.16 4.78 -12.14
C ALA A 306 -24.07 3.25 -12.11
N ALA A 307 -24.35 2.61 -13.25
CA ALA A 307 -24.10 1.18 -13.40
C ALA A 307 -22.58 0.88 -13.35
N PRO A 308 -22.15 -0.28 -12.82
CA PRO A 308 -22.97 -1.43 -12.44
C PRO A 308 -23.50 -1.40 -10.99
N GLY A 309 -23.24 -0.33 -10.24
CA GLY A 309 -23.50 -0.27 -8.81
C GLY A 309 -22.43 -0.98 -7.98
N SER A 310 -22.75 -1.28 -6.72
CA SER A 310 -21.88 -1.99 -5.78
C SER A 310 -22.24 -3.48 -5.68
N CYS A 311 -21.30 -4.30 -5.23
CA CYS A 311 -21.54 -5.69 -4.86
C CYS A 311 -22.15 -5.84 -3.46
N GLU A 312 -22.17 -4.78 -2.66
CA GLU A 312 -22.70 -4.77 -1.30
C GLU A 312 -23.61 -3.56 -1.06
N GLU A 313 -24.50 -3.68 -0.08
CA GLU A 313 -25.41 -2.62 0.35
C GLU A 313 -25.14 -2.29 1.82
N SER A 314 -25.33 -1.03 2.18
CA SER A 314 -25.26 -0.53 3.55
C SER A 314 -26.67 -0.28 4.12
N PRO A 315 -26.91 -0.54 5.41
CA PRO A 315 -28.14 -0.09 6.06
C PRO A 315 -28.17 1.43 6.31
N VAL A 316 -27.06 2.14 6.08
CA VAL A 316 -26.89 3.56 6.35
C VAL A 316 -27.00 4.35 5.05
N ALA A 317 -28.08 5.12 4.90
CA ALA A 317 -28.27 6.01 3.75
C ALA A 317 -27.16 7.07 3.68
N GLY A 318 -26.63 7.33 2.50
CA GLY A 318 -25.55 8.28 2.27
C GLY A 318 -24.14 7.72 2.45
N ALA A 319 -23.98 6.45 2.86
CA ALA A 319 -22.67 5.81 2.96
C ALA A 319 -22.15 5.45 1.56
N VAL A 320 -20.85 5.64 1.34
CA VAL A 320 -20.16 5.16 0.14
C VAL A 320 -20.07 3.64 0.19
N LEU A 321 -20.44 2.97 -0.90
CA LEU A 321 -20.40 1.51 -1.05
C LEU A 321 -19.10 1.06 -1.75
N PRO A 322 -18.66 -0.21 -1.57
CA PRO A 322 -17.47 -0.71 -2.24
C PRO A 322 -17.65 -0.71 -3.77
N TYR A 323 -16.59 -0.44 -4.53
CA TYR A 323 -16.65 -0.41 -6.01
C TYR A 323 -16.66 -1.81 -6.62
N CYS A 324 -16.03 -2.76 -5.91
CA CYS A 324 -15.94 -4.17 -6.26
C CYS A 324 -15.27 -4.41 -7.61
N PHE A 325 -14.21 -3.65 -7.92
CA PHE A 325 -13.41 -3.86 -9.13
C PHE A 325 -12.48 -5.04 -8.95
N ASN A 326 -11.71 -5.08 -7.87
CA ASN A 326 -10.83 -6.20 -7.53
C ASN A 326 -11.16 -6.63 -6.09
N VAL A 327 -11.81 -7.78 -5.93
CA VAL A 327 -12.30 -8.25 -4.63
C VAL A 327 -11.44 -9.41 -4.13
N ASN A 328 -11.02 -9.38 -2.87
CA ASN A 328 -10.23 -10.44 -2.22
C ASN A 328 -8.92 -10.77 -2.97
N VAL A 329 -8.18 -9.73 -3.40
CA VAL A 329 -6.85 -9.94 -3.98
C VAL A 329 -5.84 -10.14 -2.85
N THR A 330 -5.18 -11.31 -2.80
CA THR A 330 -4.15 -11.61 -1.81
C THR A 330 -2.76 -11.44 -2.42
N ILE A 331 -1.98 -10.50 -1.88
CA ILE A 331 -0.60 -10.20 -2.26
C ILE A 331 0.29 -10.62 -1.10
N GLN A 332 1.00 -11.76 -1.22
CA GLN A 332 1.75 -12.30 -0.08
C GLN A 332 3.11 -12.90 -0.38
N ASN A 333 4.03 -12.80 0.59
CA ASN A 333 5.36 -13.41 0.51
C ASN A 333 6.17 -13.03 -0.74
N ASN A 334 5.88 -11.88 -1.35
CA ASN A 334 6.62 -11.39 -2.50
C ASN A 334 7.89 -10.65 -2.06
N TYR A 335 8.89 -10.68 -2.92
CA TYR A 335 10.14 -9.92 -2.79
C TYR A 335 10.14 -8.83 -3.87
N VAL A 336 9.69 -7.63 -3.51
CA VAL A 336 9.48 -6.48 -4.40
C VAL A 336 10.60 -5.48 -4.18
N THR A 337 11.57 -5.43 -5.08
CA THR A 337 12.79 -4.63 -4.87
C THR A 337 13.31 -3.97 -6.13
N LEU A 338 13.91 -2.79 -5.98
CA LEU A 338 14.57 -2.09 -7.10
C LEU A 338 13.61 -1.80 -8.27
N ASN A 339 12.34 -1.54 -7.97
CA ASN A 339 11.38 -1.10 -8.96
C ASN A 339 11.20 0.42 -8.85
N SER A 340 10.80 1.04 -9.95
CA SER A 340 10.54 2.48 -10.01
C SER A 340 9.19 2.81 -10.59
N SER A 341 8.46 3.71 -9.93
CA SER A 341 7.33 4.42 -10.56
C SER A 341 7.84 5.75 -11.12
N THR A 342 7.40 6.10 -12.32
CA THR A 342 7.67 7.41 -12.95
C THR A 342 6.61 8.46 -12.62
N GLY A 343 5.57 8.08 -11.87
CA GLY A 343 4.50 8.98 -11.44
C GLY A 343 3.68 9.55 -12.60
N ASP A 344 2.60 10.25 -12.22
CA ASP A 344 1.68 11.04 -13.04
C ASP A 344 1.07 10.31 -14.26
N GLU A 345 -0.18 9.90 -14.10
CA GLU A 345 -1.00 9.22 -15.11
C GLU A 345 -1.82 10.21 -15.97
N LEU A 346 -1.42 11.49 -16.03
CA LEU A 346 -2.03 12.53 -16.86
C LEU A 346 -3.10 13.42 -16.19
N PHE A 347 -3.25 13.34 -14.86
CA PHE A 347 -4.13 14.24 -14.09
C PHE A 347 -3.35 15.07 -13.05
N THR A 348 -3.67 16.36 -12.97
CA THR A 348 -3.21 17.26 -11.89
C THR A 348 -3.74 16.89 -10.49
N ALA A 349 -4.54 15.82 -10.39
CA ALA A 349 -5.19 15.34 -9.18
C ALA A 349 -4.67 14.00 -8.64
N THR A 350 -3.81 13.24 -9.36
CA THR A 350 -3.31 11.92 -8.87
C THR A 350 -1.78 11.88 -8.76
N PRO A 351 -1.17 12.43 -7.69
CA PRO A 351 0.29 12.54 -7.59
C PRO A 351 1.01 11.26 -7.14
N ALA A 352 0.32 10.12 -7.05
CA ALA A 352 0.83 8.96 -6.33
C ALA A 352 0.84 7.71 -7.22
N GLY A 353 2.04 7.26 -7.56
CA GLY A 353 2.28 5.92 -8.06
C GLY A 353 3.39 5.31 -7.22
N ALA A 354 3.10 4.24 -6.47
CA ALA A 354 4.09 3.72 -5.56
C ALA A 354 5.20 2.96 -6.30
N GLY A 355 6.45 3.14 -5.88
CA GLY A 355 7.59 2.51 -6.55
C GLY A 355 7.51 0.97 -6.51
N GLY A 356 7.10 0.44 -5.36
CA GLY A 356 6.96 -0.99 -5.13
C GLY A 356 5.57 -1.52 -5.48
N VAL A 357 4.54 -1.13 -4.75
CA VAL A 357 3.18 -1.68 -4.88
C VAL A 357 2.13 -0.57 -4.79
N SER A 358 1.23 -0.48 -5.78
CA SER A 358 0.07 0.40 -5.76
C SER A 358 -1.21 -0.44 -5.69
N ILE A 359 -2.11 -0.05 -4.79
CA ILE A 359 -3.44 -0.62 -4.61
C ILE A 359 -4.43 0.53 -4.75
N CYS A 360 -5.20 0.51 -5.82
CA CYS A 360 -6.06 1.62 -6.23
C CYS A 360 -7.52 1.38 -5.84
N THR A 361 -8.35 2.43 -5.97
CA THR A 361 -9.79 2.44 -5.73
C THR A 361 -10.49 1.18 -6.23
N GLY A 362 -11.35 0.63 -5.38
CA GLY A 362 -12.11 -0.59 -5.68
C GLY A 362 -11.33 -1.89 -5.58
N SER A 363 -10.16 -1.87 -4.94
CA SER A 363 -9.45 -3.07 -4.50
C SER A 363 -10.02 -3.58 -3.18
N ASP A 364 -11.32 -3.78 -3.09
CA ASP A 364 -12.00 -4.09 -1.84
C ASP A 364 -11.52 -5.43 -1.24
N TYR A 365 -11.33 -5.45 0.08
CA TYR A 365 -10.91 -6.62 0.85
C TYR A 365 -9.54 -7.20 0.46
N TYR A 366 -8.63 -6.36 -0.03
CA TYR A 366 -7.28 -6.82 -0.34
C TYR A 366 -6.53 -7.25 0.94
N GLU A 367 -5.65 -8.24 0.78
CA GLU A 367 -4.70 -8.68 1.80
C GLU A 367 -3.28 -8.45 1.29
N PHE A 368 -2.50 -7.61 1.96
CA PHE A 368 -1.11 -7.34 1.63
C PHE A 368 -0.20 -7.82 2.76
N ASN A 369 0.21 -9.10 2.72
CA ASN A 369 0.74 -9.77 3.90
C ASN A 369 2.13 -10.41 3.69
N TYR A 370 3.02 -10.29 4.68
CA TYR A 370 4.34 -10.96 4.69
C TYR A 370 5.25 -10.66 3.48
N ASN A 371 5.10 -9.50 2.85
CA ASN A 371 5.93 -9.08 1.73
C ASN A 371 7.23 -8.42 2.18
N TRP A 372 8.26 -8.53 1.35
CA TRP A 372 9.51 -7.80 1.46
C TRP A 372 9.54 -6.72 0.38
N VAL A 373 9.32 -5.46 0.77
CA VAL A 373 9.27 -4.29 -0.11
C VAL A 373 10.49 -3.43 0.17
N CYS A 374 11.51 -3.50 -0.68
CA CYS A 374 12.80 -2.91 -0.36
C CYS A 374 13.50 -2.17 -1.51
N GLY A 375 13.96 -0.95 -1.24
CA GLY A 375 14.77 -0.19 -2.21
C GLY A 375 14.01 0.16 -3.48
N ASN A 376 12.70 0.37 -3.39
CA ASN A 376 11.89 0.86 -4.50
C ASN A 376 11.86 2.40 -4.49
N LEU A 377 11.63 2.97 -5.66
CA LEU A 377 11.67 4.41 -5.91
C LEU A 377 10.34 4.88 -6.50
N SER A 378 9.76 5.93 -5.94
CA SER A 378 8.67 6.66 -6.59
C SER A 378 9.14 8.07 -6.92
N THR A 379 8.83 8.53 -8.13
CA THR A 379 8.92 9.95 -8.48
C THR A 379 7.72 10.76 -8.01
N GLY A 380 6.70 10.13 -7.42
CA GLY A 380 5.56 10.75 -6.76
C GLY A 380 5.49 10.30 -5.30
N ASP A 381 4.29 10.22 -4.74
CA ASP A 381 4.08 9.70 -3.38
C ASP A 381 4.24 8.16 -3.33
N GLY A 382 4.65 7.61 -2.19
CA GLY A 382 4.66 6.16 -1.94
C GLY A 382 5.92 5.45 -2.45
N GLY A 383 7.07 5.54 -1.79
CA GLY A 383 8.26 4.81 -2.26
C GLY A 383 8.07 3.28 -2.27
N GLY A 384 7.53 2.74 -1.18
CA GLY A 384 7.31 1.30 -1.00
C GLY A 384 5.91 0.83 -1.42
N LEU A 385 4.89 1.26 -0.69
CA LEU A 385 3.48 0.87 -0.89
C LEU A 385 2.58 2.11 -0.98
N GLY A 386 1.58 2.08 -1.86
CA GLY A 386 0.51 3.07 -1.96
C GLY A 386 -0.85 2.39 -1.84
N HIS A 387 -1.64 2.76 -0.84
CA HIS A 387 -3.10 2.60 -0.86
C HIS A 387 -3.68 3.91 -1.36
N LEU A 388 -4.31 3.87 -2.53
CA LEU A 388 -4.70 5.05 -3.30
C LEU A 388 -6.20 4.99 -3.60
N GLY A 389 -6.95 5.83 -2.90
CA GLY A 389 -8.39 5.96 -3.06
C GLY A 389 -9.18 5.01 -2.19
N PHE A 390 -10.44 4.82 -2.53
CA PHE A 390 -11.42 4.22 -1.64
C PHE A 390 -11.46 2.69 -1.82
N SER A 391 -11.16 1.92 -0.76
CA SER A 391 -11.32 0.45 -0.76
C SER A 391 -11.80 -0.03 0.62
N TYR A 392 -12.78 -0.94 0.63
CA TYR A 392 -13.31 -1.52 1.87
C TYR A 392 -12.33 -2.48 2.52
N ASN A 393 -12.14 -2.35 3.84
CA ASN A 393 -11.54 -3.35 4.74
C ASN A 393 -10.20 -3.94 4.24
N GLY A 394 -9.32 -3.08 3.71
CA GLY A 394 -7.97 -3.50 3.35
C GLY A 394 -7.15 -3.93 4.56
N ASP A 395 -6.31 -4.95 4.38
CA ASP A 395 -5.42 -5.48 5.42
C ASP A 395 -3.96 -5.42 4.96
N ILE A 396 -3.11 -4.75 5.74
CA ILE A 396 -1.67 -4.61 5.50
C ILE A 396 -0.94 -5.14 6.74
N GLU A 397 -0.51 -6.40 6.71
CA GLU A 397 0.14 -7.00 7.88
C GLU A 397 1.43 -7.80 7.68
N HIS A 398 2.28 -7.78 8.71
CA HIS A 398 3.54 -8.55 8.79
C HIS A 398 4.54 -8.31 7.65
N ASN A 399 4.48 -7.16 6.98
CA ASN A 399 5.40 -6.81 5.91
C ASN A 399 6.71 -6.22 6.45
N SER A 400 7.76 -6.31 5.64
CA SER A 400 9.00 -5.57 5.80
C SER A 400 9.11 -4.53 4.68
N ILE A 401 8.96 -3.26 5.03
CA ILE A 401 8.98 -2.10 4.12
C ILE A 401 10.22 -1.28 4.43
N LEU A 402 11.26 -1.49 3.63
CA LEU A 402 12.63 -1.13 3.96
C LEU A 402 13.28 -0.26 2.89
N PHE A 403 13.93 0.84 3.28
CA PHE A 403 14.84 1.56 2.38
C PHE A 403 14.21 2.06 1.07
N ASN A 404 12.89 2.28 1.05
CA ASN A 404 12.18 2.83 -0.10
C ASN A 404 12.24 4.36 -0.09
N GLN A 405 12.07 4.96 -1.25
CA GLN A 405 12.30 6.39 -1.44
C GLN A 405 11.21 7.00 -2.31
N SER A 406 10.61 8.09 -1.81
CA SER A 406 9.72 8.97 -2.56
C SER A 406 10.45 10.28 -2.80
N ILE A 407 10.62 10.63 -4.08
CA ILE A 407 11.39 11.79 -4.55
C ILE A 407 10.78 12.35 -5.82
N ASN A 408 10.17 13.53 -5.74
CA ASN A 408 9.87 14.29 -6.92
C ASN A 408 10.83 15.50 -6.98
N PRO A 409 11.44 15.80 -8.14
CA PRO A 409 12.16 17.05 -8.28
C PRO A 409 11.19 18.20 -8.04
N THR A 410 10.12 18.39 -8.81
CA THR A 410 9.35 19.65 -8.83
C THR A 410 8.41 19.88 -7.64
N ILE A 411 7.86 18.83 -7.04
CA ILE A 411 6.84 18.94 -5.96
C ILE A 411 7.21 18.14 -4.69
N PRO A 412 6.64 18.47 -3.52
CA PRO A 412 6.78 17.61 -2.33
C PRO A 412 6.22 16.20 -2.59
N ALA A 413 7.01 15.18 -2.26
CA ALA A 413 6.64 13.78 -2.38
C ALA A 413 6.67 13.09 -1.00
N ASN A 414 5.58 12.41 -0.67
CA ASN A 414 5.24 11.95 0.67
C ASN A 414 5.19 10.43 0.76
N GLY A 415 5.26 9.87 1.97
CA GLY A 415 5.07 8.44 2.16
C GLY A 415 6.26 7.62 1.63
N GLY A 416 7.44 7.80 2.20
CA GLY A 416 8.64 7.08 1.74
C GLY A 416 8.48 5.55 1.81
N GLY A 417 8.01 5.06 2.95
CA GLY A 417 7.65 3.66 3.15
C GLY A 417 6.26 3.37 2.59
N MET A 418 5.26 4.08 3.10
CA MET A 418 3.87 3.92 2.70
C MET A 418 3.14 5.25 2.50
N MET A 419 2.32 5.31 1.46
CA MET A 419 1.32 6.35 1.24
C MET A 419 -0.08 5.73 1.41
N ILE A 420 -0.87 6.27 2.33
CA ILE A 420 -2.28 5.92 2.52
C ILE A 420 -3.09 7.18 2.22
N MET A 421 -3.72 7.22 1.04
CA MET A 421 -4.45 8.42 0.63
C MET A 421 -5.78 8.14 -0.02
N GLY A 422 -6.74 9.02 0.22
CA GLY A 422 -7.89 9.17 -0.66
C GLY A 422 -7.45 9.85 -1.96
N THR A 423 -8.10 9.50 -3.07
CA THR A 423 -7.89 10.13 -4.37
C THR A 423 -8.79 11.37 -4.47
N PRO A 424 -8.28 12.53 -4.92
CA PRO A 424 -9.12 13.71 -5.16
C PRO A 424 -10.13 13.43 -6.29
N ASP A 425 -11.39 13.82 -6.07
CA ASP A 425 -12.54 13.48 -6.93
C ASP A 425 -12.94 14.61 -7.91
N ALA A 426 -12.04 15.52 -8.29
CA ALA A 426 -12.46 16.58 -9.23
C ALA A 426 -11.33 17.14 -10.10
N ASP A 427 -11.56 17.06 -11.41
CA ASP A 427 -10.98 17.95 -12.40
C ASP A 427 -11.42 19.41 -12.14
N ILE A 428 -10.53 20.36 -12.44
CA ILE A 428 -10.80 21.80 -12.32
C ILE A 428 -11.64 22.23 -13.54
N LEU A 429 -12.97 22.33 -13.34
CA LEU A 429 -13.91 22.84 -14.34
C LEU A 429 -13.50 24.21 -14.93
N CYS A 430 -13.09 24.23 -16.20
CA CYS A 430 -12.85 25.48 -16.94
C CYS A 430 -14.13 26.32 -17.10
N ASN A 431 -14.05 27.61 -16.76
CA ASN A 431 -15.05 28.64 -17.14
C ASN A 431 -16.51 28.33 -16.79
N GLY A 432 -16.78 27.45 -15.83
CA GLY A 432 -18.13 27.03 -15.47
C GLY A 432 -18.87 26.33 -16.62
N ASN A 433 -18.14 25.66 -17.53
CA ASN A 433 -18.75 24.83 -18.56
C ASN A 433 -18.81 23.36 -18.10
N PRO A 434 -19.97 22.84 -17.65
CA PRO A 434 -20.12 21.44 -17.26
C PRO A 434 -20.09 20.44 -18.44
N ALA A 435 -20.04 20.93 -19.69
CA ALA A 435 -20.18 20.10 -20.89
C ALA A 435 -18.87 19.84 -21.65
N SER A 436 -17.72 20.27 -21.11
CA SER A 436 -16.41 19.95 -21.69
C SER A 436 -15.37 19.80 -20.58
N ASP A 437 -14.98 18.56 -20.31
CA ASP A 437 -13.74 18.22 -19.64
C ASP A 437 -12.59 18.85 -20.44
N ALA A 438 -11.94 19.85 -19.85
CA ALA A 438 -10.84 20.56 -20.46
C ALA A 438 -9.87 20.86 -19.32
N ASP A 439 -8.68 20.26 -19.36
CA ASP A 439 -7.63 20.55 -18.39
C ASP A 439 -7.22 22.02 -18.50
N CYS A 440 -7.71 22.84 -17.57
CA CYS A 440 -7.27 24.22 -17.47
C CYS A 440 -5.96 24.26 -16.68
N PRO A 441 -4.89 24.89 -17.20
CA PRO A 441 -3.79 25.30 -16.34
C PRO A 441 -4.36 26.20 -15.23
N PRO A 442 -3.85 26.12 -13.99
CA PRO A 442 -4.31 26.96 -12.90
C PRO A 442 -4.30 28.43 -13.36
N PRO A 443 -5.35 29.22 -13.09
CA PRO A 443 -5.47 30.57 -13.63
C PRO A 443 -4.20 31.37 -13.36
N SER A 444 -3.60 31.91 -14.42
CA SER A 444 -2.42 32.77 -14.30
C SER A 444 -2.70 33.92 -13.33
N GLY A 445 -2.13 33.87 -12.13
CA GLY A 445 -2.36 34.89 -11.09
C GLY A 445 -2.59 34.37 -9.67
N SER A 446 -2.58 33.06 -9.41
CA SER A 446 -2.63 32.49 -8.06
C SER A 446 -1.29 32.63 -7.30
N THR A 447 -0.76 33.85 -7.21
CA THR A 447 0.35 34.17 -6.31
C THR A 447 -0.19 34.53 -4.93
N GLY A 448 0.07 33.66 -3.95
CA GLY A 448 0.18 34.01 -2.53
C GLY A 448 -0.95 34.85 -1.94
N GLY A 449 -1.99 34.18 -1.44
CA GLY A 449 -3.03 34.80 -0.61
C GLY A 449 -4.37 34.91 -1.32
N VAL A 450 -5.17 33.84 -1.17
CA VAL A 450 -6.56 33.70 -1.63
C VAL A 450 -6.71 33.62 -3.17
N PRO A 451 -6.74 32.41 -3.76
CA PRO A 451 -7.22 32.28 -5.13
C PRO A 451 -8.74 32.39 -5.12
N ASN A 452 -9.26 33.27 -5.96
CA ASN A 452 -10.61 33.19 -6.49
C ASN A 452 -10.70 31.99 -7.49
N ILE A 453 -10.24 30.80 -7.06
CA ILE A 453 -10.81 29.55 -7.52
C ILE A 453 -12.27 29.66 -7.11
N VAL A 454 -13.17 29.45 -8.05
CA VAL A 454 -14.57 29.25 -7.70
C VAL A 454 -14.61 27.94 -6.91
N VAL A 455 -14.46 28.01 -5.59
CA VAL A 455 -14.57 26.89 -4.62
C VAL A 455 -15.98 26.26 -4.66
N GLN A 456 -16.91 26.86 -5.40
CA GLN A 456 -18.22 26.29 -5.69
C GLN A 456 -18.06 25.20 -6.77
N GLY A 457 -17.67 23.99 -6.35
CA GLY A 457 -17.66 22.81 -7.24
C GLY A 457 -16.66 21.70 -6.89
N ILE A 458 -15.62 21.98 -6.09
CA ILE A 458 -14.61 20.97 -5.71
C ILE A 458 -15.03 20.30 -4.40
N GLY A 459 -15.42 19.03 -4.48
CA GLY A 459 -15.71 18.17 -3.32
C GLY A 459 -14.42 17.70 -2.63
N PRO A 460 -14.49 17.32 -1.34
CA PRO A 460 -13.40 16.59 -0.71
C PRO A 460 -13.29 15.17 -1.30
N SER A 461 -12.12 14.53 -1.15
CA SER A 461 -11.94 13.12 -1.51
C SER A 461 -12.95 12.20 -0.81
N ASP A 462 -13.31 11.08 -1.45
CA ASP A 462 -14.09 10.02 -0.80
C ASP A 462 -13.34 9.26 0.30
N GLY A 463 -12.02 9.46 0.36
CA GLY A 463 -11.15 8.92 1.37
C GLY A 463 -10.62 7.53 1.04
N VAL A 464 -10.16 6.82 2.06
CA VAL A 464 -9.49 5.51 1.92
C VAL A 464 -10.44 4.32 2.08
N GLY A 465 -11.70 4.58 2.43
CA GLY A 465 -12.65 3.54 2.80
C GLY A 465 -12.61 3.15 4.28
N PRO A 466 -13.59 2.34 4.73
CA PRO A 466 -13.69 1.92 6.11
C PRO A 466 -12.77 0.74 6.43
N GLY A 467 -12.35 0.64 7.68
CA GLY A 467 -11.79 -0.60 8.23
C GLY A 467 -10.37 -0.95 7.78
N LEU A 468 -9.60 -0.01 7.24
CA LEU A 468 -8.21 -0.24 6.87
C LEU A 468 -7.38 -0.62 8.10
N VAL A 469 -6.71 -1.78 8.05
CA VAL A 469 -5.80 -2.26 9.09
C VAL A 469 -4.36 -2.22 8.60
N ILE A 470 -3.49 -1.67 9.44
CA ILE A 470 -2.03 -1.66 9.25
C ILE A 470 -1.42 -2.26 10.51
N ASN A 471 -1.07 -3.54 10.47
CA ASN A 471 -0.70 -4.28 11.66
C ASN A 471 0.67 -4.97 11.55
N ALA A 472 1.48 -4.90 12.62
CA ALA A 472 2.70 -5.71 12.76
C ALA A 472 3.73 -5.58 11.60
N ASN A 473 3.79 -4.44 10.91
CA ASN A 473 4.76 -4.19 9.85
C ASN A 473 6.07 -3.62 10.43
N LEU A 474 7.20 -4.01 9.83
CA LEU A 474 8.49 -3.35 10.03
C LEU A 474 8.68 -2.31 8.92
N ILE A 475 8.68 -1.04 9.30
CA ILE A 475 8.80 0.11 8.39
C ILE A 475 10.07 0.85 8.78
N MET A 476 11.15 0.60 8.02
CA MET A 476 12.49 1.02 8.43
C MET A 476 13.29 1.65 7.30
N GLY A 477 13.99 2.75 7.59
CA GLY A 477 14.98 3.25 6.65
C GLY A 477 14.37 3.85 5.39
N ASN A 478 13.10 4.21 5.36
CA ASN A 478 12.46 4.81 4.18
C ASN A 478 12.62 6.34 4.17
N SER A 479 12.55 6.96 2.99
CA SER A 479 12.75 8.40 2.78
C SER A 479 11.57 9.05 2.06
N ALA A 480 10.97 10.07 2.67
CA ALA A 480 10.14 11.05 1.98
C ALA A 480 10.98 12.32 1.80
N GLU A 481 11.70 12.42 0.68
CA GLU A 481 12.78 13.40 0.54
C GLU A 481 12.34 14.85 0.73
N SER A 482 11.37 15.29 -0.06
CA SER A 482 10.88 16.67 -0.06
C SER A 482 9.55 16.82 0.68
N GLY A 483 8.90 15.71 1.06
CA GLY A 483 7.60 15.72 1.71
C GLY A 483 7.63 15.26 3.16
N THR A 484 6.49 14.70 3.58
CA THR A 484 6.20 14.27 4.94
C THR A 484 6.00 12.75 5.01
N GLY A 485 6.00 12.15 6.20
CA GLY A 485 5.66 10.74 6.37
C GLY A 485 6.72 9.80 5.79
N GLY A 486 7.98 9.92 6.25
CA GLY A 486 9.07 9.05 5.80
C GLY A 486 8.73 7.56 5.95
N GLY A 487 8.14 7.18 7.08
CA GLY A 487 7.55 5.86 7.32
C GLY A 487 6.17 5.74 6.68
N ILE A 488 5.18 6.47 7.21
CA ILE A 488 3.79 6.47 6.73
C ILE A 488 3.29 7.89 6.56
N ALA A 489 2.73 8.21 5.40
CA ALA A 489 1.92 9.41 5.21
C ALA A 489 0.44 9.03 5.08
N PHE A 490 -0.43 9.72 5.82
CA PHE A 490 -1.88 9.67 5.64
C PHE A 490 -2.37 10.99 5.06
N GLN A 491 -3.11 10.93 3.96
CA GLN A 491 -3.66 12.10 3.27
C GLN A 491 -5.10 11.85 2.86
N ALA A 492 -6.03 12.68 3.31
CA ALA A 492 -7.44 12.49 2.99
C ALA A 492 -7.91 11.06 3.29
N VAL A 493 -7.60 10.51 4.48
CA VAL A 493 -8.28 9.30 4.96
C VAL A 493 -9.78 9.57 5.04
N ASN A 494 -10.12 10.78 5.45
CA ASN A 494 -11.49 11.29 5.52
C ASN A 494 -11.67 12.46 4.55
N GLY A 495 -12.92 12.69 4.15
CA GLY A 495 -13.33 13.77 3.28
C GLY A 495 -14.86 13.83 3.18
N SER A 496 -15.44 13.21 2.15
CA SER A 496 -16.89 13.25 1.89
C SER A 496 -17.71 12.57 3.00
N ASP A 497 -17.17 11.55 3.65
CA ASP A 497 -17.74 10.89 4.84
C ASP A 497 -18.00 11.87 6.00
N MET A 498 -17.07 12.79 6.28
CA MET A 498 -17.26 13.82 7.32
C MET A 498 -18.32 14.85 6.94
N VAL A 499 -18.52 15.08 5.64
CA VAL A 499 -19.55 15.99 5.12
C VAL A 499 -20.93 15.33 5.18
N ALA A 500 -21.00 14.05 4.84
CA ALA A 500 -22.23 13.26 4.88
C ALA A 500 -22.69 12.96 6.31
N PHE A 501 -21.74 12.68 7.22
CA PHE A 501 -22.02 12.24 8.60
C PHE A 501 -21.35 13.13 9.66
N PRO A 502 -21.59 14.45 9.68
CA PRO A 502 -20.84 15.36 10.54
C PRO A 502 -21.03 15.06 12.04
N ASP A 503 -22.17 14.54 12.47
CA ASP A 503 -22.48 14.21 13.87
C ASP A 503 -22.48 12.70 14.20
N ASP A 504 -22.19 11.84 13.22
CA ASP A 504 -22.05 10.39 13.39
C ASP A 504 -20.66 9.90 12.93
N PRO A 505 -19.61 10.08 13.77
CA PRO A 505 -18.26 9.64 13.44
C PRO A 505 -18.11 8.11 13.31
N GLY A 506 -19.16 7.33 13.62
CA GLY A 506 -19.18 5.89 13.36
C GLY A 506 -19.24 5.52 11.88
N GLN A 507 -19.61 6.47 11.01
CA GLN A 507 -19.63 6.30 9.55
C GLN A 507 -18.39 6.86 8.85
N TRP A 508 -17.45 7.44 9.60
CA TRP A 508 -16.24 7.98 9.01
C TRP A 508 -15.29 6.85 8.63
N ASN A 509 -14.61 7.00 7.49
CA ASN A 509 -13.48 6.17 7.11
C ASN A 509 -12.47 6.12 8.26
N SER A 510 -11.78 4.99 8.39
CA SER A 510 -10.84 4.81 9.50
C SER A 510 -9.66 3.98 9.08
N ALA A 511 -8.50 4.33 9.63
CA ALA A 511 -7.29 3.52 9.55
C ALA A 511 -6.82 3.16 10.96
N THR A 512 -6.58 1.88 11.20
CA THR A 512 -6.06 1.37 12.47
C THR A 512 -4.63 0.88 12.31
N VAL A 513 -3.71 1.59 12.95
CA VAL A 513 -2.27 1.34 12.92
C VAL A 513 -1.89 0.69 14.25
N THR A 514 -1.56 -0.60 14.23
CA THR A 514 -1.24 -1.38 15.43
C THR A 514 0.03 -2.20 15.33
N ASN A 515 0.75 -2.35 16.45
CA ASN A 515 1.91 -3.24 16.55
C ASN A 515 3.05 -2.97 15.55
N ASN A 516 3.06 -1.86 14.81
CA ASN A 516 4.11 -1.60 13.82
C ASN A 516 5.39 -1.10 14.49
N ILE A 517 6.53 -1.47 13.91
CA ILE A 517 7.84 -0.92 14.24
C ILE A 517 8.21 0.07 13.12
N ILE A 518 8.11 1.37 13.39
CA ILE A 518 8.33 2.46 12.45
C ILE A 518 9.58 3.23 12.88
N VAL A 519 10.71 2.92 12.27
CA VAL A 519 12.03 3.29 12.80
C VAL A 519 13.01 3.79 11.75
N ASP A 520 13.86 4.74 12.11
CA ASP A 520 14.97 5.18 11.25
C ASP A 520 14.50 5.63 9.85
N ASN A 521 13.29 6.18 9.74
CA ASN A 521 12.79 6.77 8.51
C ASN A 521 13.11 8.27 8.48
N VAL A 522 13.29 8.83 7.28
CA VAL A 522 13.68 10.22 7.08
C VAL A 522 12.59 10.97 6.31
N ALA A 523 12.24 12.17 6.77
CA ALA A 523 11.41 13.10 6.02
C ALA A 523 12.09 14.47 5.87
N GLY A 524 11.94 15.04 4.67
CA GLY A 524 12.38 16.40 4.38
C GLY A 524 11.64 17.46 5.17
N TRP A 525 10.33 17.28 5.32
CA TRP A 525 9.47 18.27 5.93
C TRP A 525 9.16 17.96 7.40
N ASP A 526 8.20 17.09 7.69
CA ASP A 526 7.79 16.71 9.05
C ASP A 526 7.30 15.26 9.09
N GLY A 527 6.99 14.76 10.29
CA GLY A 527 6.34 13.46 10.48
C GLY A 527 7.13 12.28 9.89
N ALA A 528 8.46 12.27 10.04
CA ALA A 528 9.32 11.22 9.50
C ALA A 528 8.87 9.81 9.91
N GLY A 529 8.31 9.63 11.11
CA GLY A 529 7.60 8.41 11.47
C GLY A 529 6.22 8.33 10.78
N ILE A 530 5.29 9.19 11.21
CA ILE A 530 3.91 9.26 10.69
C ILE A 530 3.51 10.72 10.47
N SER A 531 2.83 11.00 9.36
CA SER A 531 2.13 12.27 9.13
C SER A 531 0.65 12.08 8.80
N LEU A 532 -0.17 13.06 9.20
CA LEU A 532 -1.64 12.99 9.11
C LEU A 532 -2.20 14.30 8.57
N TRP A 533 -2.80 14.26 7.39
CA TRP A 533 -3.47 15.39 6.73
C TRP A 533 -4.83 14.96 6.22
N ASP A 534 -5.89 15.74 6.44
CA ASP A 534 -7.28 15.33 6.22
C ASP A 534 -7.60 13.91 6.74
N SER A 535 -6.99 13.56 7.88
CA SER A 535 -7.01 12.20 8.45
C SER A 535 -7.34 12.21 9.95
N PRO A 536 -8.46 12.81 10.39
CA PRO A 536 -8.82 12.88 11.79
C PRO A 536 -9.21 11.53 12.42
N ASN A 537 -9.58 10.49 11.68
CA ASN A 537 -10.02 9.20 12.23
C ASN A 537 -8.97 8.09 12.09
N VAL A 538 -7.72 8.36 12.49
CA VAL A 538 -6.63 7.39 12.52
C VAL A 538 -6.31 6.95 13.95
N ASN A 539 -6.36 5.64 14.19
CA ASN A 539 -6.04 5.01 15.47
C ASN A 539 -4.58 4.56 15.47
N ILE A 540 -3.74 5.11 16.34
CA ILE A 540 -2.33 4.73 16.49
C ILE A 540 -2.16 4.10 17.87
N ILE A 541 -2.16 2.77 17.92
CA ILE A 541 -2.23 2.01 19.16
C ILE A 541 -1.10 0.98 19.22
N ASN A 542 -0.33 0.93 20.31
CA ASN A 542 0.70 -0.10 20.53
C ASN A 542 1.79 -0.16 19.44
N ASN A 543 2.17 0.96 18.85
CA ASN A 543 3.28 1.03 17.88
C ASN A 543 4.60 1.44 18.56
N THR A 544 5.72 1.03 17.97
CA THR A 544 7.05 1.56 18.27
C THR A 544 7.48 2.50 17.15
N ILE A 545 7.44 3.81 17.41
CA ILE A 545 7.79 4.89 16.48
C ILE A 545 9.04 5.58 17.00
N ALA A 546 10.21 5.17 16.52
CA ALA A 546 11.46 5.59 17.15
C ALA A 546 12.56 5.93 16.16
N LEU A 547 13.43 6.88 16.52
CA LEU A 547 14.68 7.16 15.80
C LEU A 547 14.48 7.66 14.37
N ASN A 548 13.27 8.07 14.01
CA ASN A 548 12.99 8.72 12.74
C ASN A 548 13.55 10.15 12.73
N ALA A 549 13.95 10.66 11.57
CA ALA A 549 14.59 11.96 11.43
C ALA A 549 13.82 12.92 10.52
N SER A 550 13.46 14.08 11.04
CA SER A 550 12.99 15.20 10.22
C SER A 550 14.13 16.16 9.97
N THR A 551 14.50 16.37 8.71
CA THR A 551 15.61 17.24 8.34
C THR A 551 15.20 18.71 8.29
N GLY A 552 13.89 18.98 8.23
CA GLY A 552 13.32 20.31 8.06
C GLY A 552 13.85 20.99 6.80
N SER A 553 14.41 20.23 5.86
CA SER A 553 15.03 20.74 4.63
C SER A 553 14.01 21.09 3.56
N SER A 554 12.73 20.75 3.77
CA SER A 554 11.68 20.85 2.78
C SER A 554 10.34 21.37 3.31
N GLY A 555 9.36 21.44 2.41
CA GLY A 555 8.11 22.21 2.43
C GLY A 555 8.02 22.99 1.11
N VAL A 556 6.89 23.61 0.75
CA VAL A 556 6.84 24.52 -0.42
C VAL A 556 7.69 25.79 -0.16
N LEU A 557 9.02 25.64 -0.25
CA LEU A 557 10.06 26.63 0.07
C LEU A 557 10.07 27.81 -0.90
N PHE A 558 9.56 27.61 -2.12
CA PHE A 558 9.32 28.63 -3.12
C PHE A 558 7.85 28.59 -3.56
N ASN A 559 7.35 29.67 -4.16
CA ASN A 559 6.15 29.59 -4.99
C ASN A 559 6.50 28.73 -6.22
N THR A 560 6.63 27.43 -6.02
CA THR A 560 6.79 26.43 -7.09
C THR A 560 5.58 26.55 -7.99
N LEU A 561 5.79 26.64 -9.30
CA LEU A 561 4.69 26.79 -10.27
C LEU A 561 3.68 25.63 -10.16
N GLY A 562 4.12 24.46 -9.69
CA GLY A 562 3.32 23.27 -9.35
C GLY A 562 3.04 23.00 -7.86
N GLY A 563 3.43 23.86 -6.91
CA GLY A 563 3.09 23.68 -5.49
C GLY A 563 1.57 23.57 -5.19
N PRO A 564 0.69 24.25 -5.95
CA PRO A 564 -0.76 24.07 -5.86
C PRO A 564 -1.30 22.73 -6.40
N ILE A 565 -0.52 21.97 -7.18
CA ILE A 565 -0.93 20.65 -7.73
C ILE A 565 -0.22 19.48 -7.03
N ALA A 566 0.51 19.74 -5.94
CA ALA A 566 1.02 18.68 -5.08
C ALA A 566 -0.13 18.00 -4.31
N SER A 567 0.00 16.70 -4.03
CA SER A 567 -1.00 15.93 -3.28
C SER A 567 -1.30 16.57 -1.93
N GLN A 568 -0.27 17.12 -1.27
CA GLN A 568 -0.39 17.98 -0.12
C GLN A 568 0.08 19.41 -0.42
N GLN A 569 -0.88 20.33 -0.52
CA GLN A 569 -0.58 21.76 -0.61
C GLN A 569 -0.05 22.30 0.73
N GLY A 570 0.89 23.25 0.67
CA GLY A 570 1.48 23.87 1.84
C GLY A 570 1.50 25.41 1.78
N PRO A 571 1.73 26.10 2.91
CA PRO A 571 1.89 27.54 2.93
C PRO A 571 3.20 27.92 2.23
N THR A 572 3.12 28.73 1.18
CA THR A 572 4.33 29.28 0.55
C THR A 572 5.02 30.26 1.49
N CYS A 573 6.35 30.26 1.50
CA CYS A 573 7.13 31.12 2.39
C CYS A 573 6.88 32.60 2.05
N THR A 574 6.00 33.26 2.82
CA THR A 574 5.62 34.67 2.61
C THR A 574 6.17 35.61 3.69
N ALA A 575 6.69 35.07 4.80
CA ALA A 575 7.07 35.89 5.96
C ALA A 575 8.52 35.74 6.44
N ASN A 576 9.28 34.70 6.03
CA ASN A 576 10.67 34.51 6.48
C ASN A 576 11.51 33.71 5.45
N CYS A 577 11.87 34.35 4.34
CA CYS A 577 12.82 33.83 3.35
C CYS A 577 14.29 33.94 3.84
N GLY A 578 14.56 33.44 5.04
CA GLY A 578 15.92 33.41 5.62
C GLY A 578 16.81 32.36 4.95
N THR A 579 18.10 32.36 5.28
CA THR A 579 19.09 31.37 4.76
C THR A 579 19.12 30.04 5.53
N THR A 580 18.16 29.83 6.44
CA THR A 580 18.05 28.63 7.28
C THR A 580 16.62 28.12 7.27
N SER A 581 16.45 26.80 7.21
CA SER A 581 15.14 26.19 7.36
C SER A 581 14.72 26.09 8.84
N GLN A 582 13.48 25.65 9.10
CA GLN A 582 12.96 25.51 10.46
C GLN A 582 12.90 24.03 10.89
N PRO A 583 13.24 23.73 12.15
CA PRO A 583 12.98 22.42 12.72
C PRO A 583 11.51 22.04 12.67
N GLN A 584 11.25 20.76 12.48
CA GLN A 584 9.89 20.21 12.42
C GLN A 584 9.76 18.94 13.26
N VAL A 585 8.51 18.54 13.52
CA VAL A 585 8.18 17.31 14.25
C VAL A 585 8.73 16.10 13.50
N ALA A 586 9.40 15.18 14.19
CA ALA A 586 10.04 14.02 13.56
C ALA A 586 9.27 12.71 13.73
N GLY A 587 8.64 12.48 14.88
CA GLY A 587 7.87 11.24 15.10
C GLY A 587 6.51 11.30 14.43
N VAL A 588 5.48 11.74 15.16
CA VAL A 588 4.10 11.85 14.66
C VAL A 588 3.68 13.31 14.49
N ALA A 589 3.40 13.72 13.26
CA ALA A 589 2.95 15.06 12.91
C ALA A 589 1.47 15.07 12.52
N ALA A 590 0.65 15.84 13.26
CA ALA A 590 -0.71 16.15 12.89
C ALA A 590 -0.77 17.48 12.12
N ILE A 591 -1.54 17.51 11.02
CA ILE A 591 -1.57 18.65 10.10
C ILE A 591 -3.00 19.21 10.05
N GLN A 592 -3.09 20.54 9.92
CA GLN A 592 -4.37 21.22 9.71
C GLN A 592 -5.04 20.75 8.42
N HIS A 593 -6.35 20.69 8.43
CA HIS A 593 -7.11 20.24 7.27
C HIS A 593 -6.91 21.15 6.07
N SER A 594 -7.02 20.57 4.88
CA SER A 594 -6.99 21.28 3.61
C SER A 594 -8.10 22.34 3.54
N ALA A 595 -7.89 23.34 2.68
CA ALA A 595 -8.91 24.34 2.42
C ALA A 595 -10.19 23.71 1.83
N VAL A 596 -10.07 22.61 1.07
CA VAL A 596 -11.19 21.89 0.44
C VAL A 596 -12.06 21.23 1.51
N LEU A 597 -11.46 20.46 2.42
CA LEU A 597 -12.20 19.82 3.51
C LEU A 597 -12.86 20.87 4.42
N LEU A 598 -12.11 21.91 4.80
CA LEU A 598 -12.66 22.98 5.66
C LEU A 598 -13.83 23.75 5.02
N ALA A 599 -13.81 23.96 3.69
CA ALA A 599 -14.87 24.65 2.98
C ALA A 599 -16.15 23.82 2.86
N ASN A 600 -16.02 22.50 2.77
CA ASN A 600 -17.15 21.57 2.60
C ASN A 600 -17.74 21.08 3.93
N LEU A 601 -16.99 21.13 5.03
CA LEU A 601 -17.49 20.75 6.36
C LEU A 601 -18.62 21.69 6.84
N ALA A 602 -19.77 21.09 7.17
CA ALA A 602 -20.98 21.80 7.59
C ALA A 602 -20.78 22.76 8.78
N ALA A 603 -21.61 23.80 8.83
CA ALA A 603 -21.70 24.70 9.98
C ALA A 603 -22.50 24.05 11.14
N THR A 604 -21.87 23.10 11.84
CA THR A 604 -22.22 22.58 13.19
C THR A 604 -23.50 21.73 13.36
N PRO A 605 -23.49 20.73 14.26
CA PRO A 605 -22.34 20.21 15.01
C PRO A 605 -21.54 19.15 14.23
N VAL A 606 -20.20 19.27 14.26
CA VAL A 606 -19.29 18.17 13.89
C VAL A 606 -18.89 17.43 15.17
N VAL A 607 -19.07 16.11 15.27
CA VAL A 607 -18.72 15.32 16.46
C VAL A 607 -17.45 14.51 16.19
N CYS A 608 -16.42 14.74 17.00
CA CYS A 608 -15.16 14.02 16.91
C CYS A 608 -15.31 12.57 17.38
N PRO A 609 -14.67 11.60 16.71
CA PRO A 609 -14.62 10.23 17.18
C PRO A 609 -13.99 10.13 18.58
N ALA A 610 -14.37 9.11 19.34
CA ALA A 610 -13.89 8.93 20.70
C ALA A 610 -12.37 8.72 20.75
N GLY A 611 -11.65 9.54 21.53
CA GLY A 611 -10.18 9.51 21.60
C GLY A 611 -9.47 10.46 20.61
N HIS A 612 -10.21 11.06 19.67
CA HIS A 612 -9.68 11.98 18.64
C HIS A 612 -9.82 13.45 19.04
N PHE A 613 -9.70 13.72 20.35
CA PHE A 613 -9.71 15.05 20.93
C PHE A 613 -9.07 15.02 22.32
N ARG A 614 -8.69 16.19 22.85
CA ARG A 614 -8.22 16.33 24.22
C ARG A 614 -9.36 16.70 25.16
N PRO A 615 -9.63 15.97 26.25
CA PRO A 615 -10.67 16.35 27.20
C PRO A 615 -10.41 17.73 27.84
N GLY A 616 -11.37 18.66 27.69
CA GLY A 616 -11.36 20.01 28.29
C GLY A 616 -10.83 21.13 27.39
N GLY A 617 -11.35 22.36 27.55
CA GLY A 617 -10.92 23.56 26.83
C GLY A 617 -11.49 23.69 25.40
N ALA A 618 -10.72 24.28 24.48
CA ALA A 618 -11.09 24.49 23.07
C ALA A 618 -11.17 23.19 22.21
N ASN A 619 -11.02 22.01 22.85
CA ASN A 619 -10.92 20.68 22.23
C ASN A 619 -12.13 19.78 22.56
N ALA A 620 -13.34 20.34 22.58
CA ALA A 620 -14.56 19.59 22.94
C ALA A 620 -14.85 18.44 21.97
N ALA A 621 -15.60 17.41 22.39
CA ALA A 621 -16.03 16.34 21.48
C ALA A 621 -16.93 16.88 20.34
N THR A 622 -17.66 17.96 20.59
CA THR A 622 -18.52 18.61 19.58
C THR A 622 -17.88 19.92 19.12
N ASN A 623 -17.77 20.11 17.80
CA ASN A 623 -17.03 21.17 17.14
C ASN A 623 -15.58 21.28 17.64
N GLY A 624 -14.96 20.13 17.87
CA GLY A 624 -13.65 19.96 18.47
C GLY A 624 -12.47 20.15 17.54
N ALA A 625 -11.30 19.71 18.04
CA ALA A 625 -10.04 19.77 17.31
C ALA A 625 -10.07 18.99 15.98
N CYS A 626 -10.75 17.83 15.93
CA CYS A 626 -10.85 17.00 14.73
C CYS A 626 -11.48 17.72 13.52
N ARG A 627 -12.19 18.84 13.73
CA ARG A 627 -12.76 19.67 12.65
C ARG A 627 -11.70 20.51 11.94
N LEU A 628 -10.57 20.79 12.60
CA LEU A 628 -9.57 21.75 12.13
C LEU A 628 -8.19 21.11 11.91
N VAL A 629 -7.93 20.00 12.58
CA VAL A 629 -6.65 19.28 12.52
C VAL A 629 -6.91 17.78 12.49
N SER A 630 -6.04 17.06 11.78
CA SER A 630 -6.03 15.59 11.74
C SER A 630 -5.56 15.03 13.07
N TYR A 631 -6.46 15.01 14.06
CA TYR A 631 -6.18 14.64 15.44
C TYR A 631 -6.27 13.12 15.62
N PRO A 632 -5.15 12.37 15.71
CA PRO A 632 -5.20 10.93 15.87
C PRO A 632 -5.54 10.53 17.30
N LYS A 633 -6.05 9.30 17.46
CA LYS A 633 -6.05 8.60 18.74
C LYS A 633 -4.66 8.02 18.97
N LEU A 634 -4.02 8.40 20.09
CA LEU A 634 -2.64 8.01 20.42
C LEU A 634 -2.59 7.26 21.75
N GLU A 635 -2.46 5.93 21.70
CA GLU A 635 -2.49 5.09 22.89
C GLU A 635 -1.37 4.05 22.90
N ASN A 636 -0.80 3.82 24.08
CA ASN A 636 0.09 2.69 24.33
C ASN A 636 1.33 2.66 23.43
N ASN A 637 1.76 3.78 22.87
CA ASN A 637 2.87 3.82 21.93
C ASN A 637 4.21 4.02 22.64
N ILE A 638 5.28 3.52 22.02
CA ILE A 638 6.63 4.03 22.28
C ILE A 638 6.93 5.02 21.16
N ILE A 639 7.00 6.31 21.45
CA ILE A 639 7.35 7.37 20.49
C ILE A 639 8.63 8.03 20.98
N TYR A 640 9.78 7.50 20.54
CA TYR A 640 11.04 7.71 21.26
C TYR A 640 12.22 8.08 20.35
N HIS A 641 12.95 9.14 20.73
CA HIS A 641 14.17 9.62 20.11
C HIS A 641 14.01 9.96 18.63
N ASN A 642 12.85 10.46 18.22
CA ASN A 642 12.68 10.95 16.86
C ASN A 642 13.38 12.31 16.74
N SER A 643 14.43 12.37 15.92
CA SER A 643 15.37 13.50 15.85
C SER A 643 14.90 14.59 14.91
N SER A 644 14.98 15.85 15.36
CA SER A 644 14.64 17.02 14.58
C SER A 644 15.89 17.83 14.24
N TYR A 645 16.00 18.20 12.96
CA TYR A 645 17.10 18.97 12.41
C TYR A 645 16.58 20.15 11.57
N TYR A 646 17.50 21.01 11.16
CA TYR A 646 17.26 22.02 10.14
C TYR A 646 18.52 22.22 9.29
N ILE A 647 18.35 22.74 8.08
CA ILE A 647 19.43 23.09 7.17
C ILE A 647 19.83 24.54 7.39
N GLY A 648 21.14 24.80 7.43
CA GLY A 648 21.68 26.15 7.50
C GLY A 648 23.03 26.29 6.80
N VAL A 649 23.48 27.54 6.68
CA VAL A 649 24.77 27.89 6.09
C VAL A 649 25.85 27.93 7.17
N GLY A 650 26.84 27.05 7.07
CA GLY A 650 28.00 26.96 7.98
C GLY A 650 29.18 27.82 7.57
N ALA A 651 30.35 27.62 8.19
CA ALA A 651 31.58 28.32 7.85
C ALA A 651 32.13 27.94 6.46
N LEU A 652 33.19 28.63 6.01
CA LEU A 652 33.93 28.24 4.81
C LEU A 652 34.41 26.78 4.92
N GLY A 653 34.32 26.02 3.83
CA GLY A 653 34.76 24.63 3.78
C GLY A 653 36.27 24.47 3.97
N ALA A 654 36.74 23.24 4.20
CA ALA A 654 38.17 22.95 4.23
C ALA A 654 38.70 22.62 2.83
N GLY A 655 40.01 22.81 2.60
CA GLY A 655 40.67 22.40 1.36
C GLY A 655 40.13 23.13 0.12
N PRO A 656 39.78 22.43 -0.97
CA PRO A 656 39.23 23.04 -2.19
C PRO A 656 37.92 23.82 -1.98
N LEU A 657 37.24 23.62 -0.84
CA LEU A 657 35.97 24.27 -0.50
C LEU A 657 36.17 25.55 0.35
N ASN A 658 37.40 25.99 0.61
CA ASN A 658 37.72 27.15 1.45
C ASN A 658 37.31 28.51 0.87
N GLN A 659 36.74 28.53 -0.32
CA GLN A 659 36.20 29.72 -0.97
C GLN A 659 34.68 29.85 -0.84
N GLN A 660 33.98 28.86 -0.27
CA GLN A 660 32.51 28.88 -0.13
C GLN A 660 32.05 28.43 1.25
N HIS A 661 30.95 29.02 1.72
CA HIS A 661 30.25 28.55 2.91
C HIS A 661 29.57 27.20 2.62
N VAL A 662 29.66 26.26 3.55
CA VAL A 662 29.11 24.90 3.37
C VAL A 662 27.70 24.81 3.96
N VAL A 663 26.76 24.31 3.17
CA VAL A 663 25.43 23.92 3.68
C VAL A 663 25.58 22.71 4.59
N ALA A 664 25.06 22.82 5.82
CA ALA A 664 25.17 21.77 6.82
C ALA A 664 23.82 21.50 7.49
N LEU A 665 23.68 20.27 8.00
CA LEU A 665 22.57 19.86 8.85
C LEU A 665 22.89 20.22 10.30
N TYR A 666 21.96 20.90 10.97
CA TYR A 666 22.08 21.34 12.37
C TYR A 666 21.03 20.66 13.23
N ASN A 667 21.40 20.29 14.45
CA ASN A 667 20.48 19.84 15.48
C ASN A 667 19.49 20.97 15.80
N ALA A 668 18.19 20.66 15.83
CA ALA A 668 17.16 21.61 16.24
C ALA A 668 17.48 22.23 17.60
N PHE A 669 17.07 23.49 17.82
CA PHE A 669 17.13 24.22 19.10
C PHE A 669 18.51 24.48 19.72
N SER A 670 19.59 23.80 19.27
CA SER A 670 20.93 23.96 19.82
C SER A 670 21.86 24.79 18.94
N GLY A 671 21.57 24.90 17.63
CA GLY A 671 22.41 25.58 16.66
C GLY A 671 23.74 24.86 16.37
N THR A 672 23.89 23.62 16.82
CA THR A 672 25.11 22.82 16.62
C THR A 672 24.98 21.93 15.39
N ALA A 673 26.05 21.79 14.60
CA ALA A 673 26.05 20.89 13.45
C ALA A 673 25.84 19.43 13.91
N ALA A 674 25.15 18.63 13.09
CA ALA A 674 24.98 17.20 13.32
C ALA A 674 26.36 16.52 13.40
N ALA A 675 26.58 15.73 14.46
CA ALA A 675 27.88 15.13 14.72
C ALA A 675 28.14 13.91 13.81
N ASN A 676 29.42 13.67 13.51
CA ASN A 676 29.83 12.50 12.75
C ASN A 676 29.79 11.23 13.61
N GLN A 677 29.20 10.17 13.05
CA GLN A 677 29.29 8.83 13.62
C GLN A 677 30.73 8.30 13.49
N THR A 678 31.18 7.52 14.48
CA THR A 678 32.48 6.83 14.47
C THR A 678 32.35 5.34 14.21
N THR A 679 31.14 4.79 14.34
CA THR A 679 30.78 3.41 14.03
C THR A 679 29.40 3.40 13.37
N THR A 680 29.16 2.44 12.48
CA THR A 680 27.91 2.31 11.73
C THR A 680 26.72 2.24 12.69
N GLY A 681 25.76 3.16 12.53
CA GLY A 681 24.52 3.18 13.30
C GLY A 681 24.65 3.75 14.72
N ALA A 682 25.81 4.26 15.15
CA ALA A 682 25.96 4.80 16.48
C ALA A 682 25.15 6.09 16.69
N CYS A 683 24.44 6.18 17.82
CA CYS A 683 23.87 7.44 18.26
C CYS A 683 24.98 8.34 18.84
N VAL A 684 25.14 9.54 18.29
CA VAL A 684 26.22 10.46 18.65
C VAL A 684 25.74 11.49 19.68
N ALA A 685 26.57 11.74 20.69
CA ALA A 685 26.38 12.78 21.69
C ALA A 685 27.47 13.86 21.57
N PRO A 686 27.26 15.09 22.09
CA PRO A 686 26.03 15.63 22.69
C PRO A 686 25.36 16.64 21.74
N ALA A 687 24.04 16.53 21.51
CA ALA A 687 23.11 17.59 21.04
C ALA A 687 21.97 17.13 20.11
N THR A 688 21.69 15.83 19.94
CA THR A 688 20.50 15.43 19.17
C THR A 688 19.24 15.90 19.88
N SER A 689 18.48 16.76 19.19
CA SER A 689 17.21 17.28 19.68
C SER A 689 16.09 16.39 19.21
N TYR A 690 15.26 15.94 20.15
CA TYR A 690 14.16 15.04 19.86
C TYR A 690 12.83 15.79 19.83
N TRP A 691 12.01 15.47 18.85
CA TRP A 691 10.66 15.98 18.68
C TRP A 691 9.71 14.85 18.27
N ASP A 692 9.21 14.17 19.29
CA ASP A 692 8.46 12.92 19.13
C ASP A 692 7.05 13.13 18.56
N ILE A 693 6.32 14.15 19.03
CA ILE A 693 4.96 14.43 18.56
C ILE A 693 4.69 15.94 18.52
N GLY A 694 3.78 16.36 17.64
CA GLY A 694 3.35 17.75 17.56
C GLY A 694 2.35 18.00 16.45
N VAL A 695 1.88 19.25 16.40
CA VAL A 695 1.05 19.75 15.30
C VAL A 695 1.92 20.62 14.40
N ARG A 696 1.75 20.53 13.07
CA ARG A 696 2.47 21.39 12.13
C ARG A 696 2.25 22.87 12.50
N GLY A 697 3.32 23.62 12.67
CA GLY A 697 3.30 25.02 13.14
C GLY A 697 3.68 25.22 14.61
N ASP A 698 3.74 24.15 15.41
CA ASP A 698 4.43 24.17 16.70
C ASP A 698 5.88 24.63 16.50
N THR A 699 6.47 25.34 17.47
CA THR A 699 7.86 25.85 17.34
C THR A 699 8.86 25.06 18.17
N GLY A 700 8.42 23.97 18.78
CA GLY A 700 9.26 23.04 19.53
C GLY A 700 8.44 22.06 20.35
N PRO A 701 9.08 21.05 20.98
CA PRO A 701 8.40 19.96 21.68
C PRO A 701 7.52 20.37 22.87
N THR A 702 7.58 21.64 23.27
CA THR A 702 6.96 22.19 24.49
C THR A 702 6.09 23.42 24.20
N ASN A 703 6.07 23.89 22.94
CA ASN A 703 5.38 25.11 22.56
C ASN A 703 4.29 24.82 21.52
N HIS A 704 3.06 24.72 22.01
CA HIS A 704 1.87 24.40 21.23
C HIS A 704 0.94 25.62 21.05
N ALA A 705 1.49 26.85 21.15
CA ALA A 705 0.71 28.08 21.26
C ALA A 705 0.04 28.56 19.97
N ASN A 706 0.34 27.96 18.81
CA ASN A 706 -0.27 28.36 17.53
C ASN A 706 -0.36 27.17 16.56
N PRO A 707 -1.57 26.68 16.22
CA PRO A 707 -2.90 27.17 16.57
C PRO A 707 -3.50 26.45 17.80
N ASN A 708 -2.89 26.56 19.00
CA ASN A 708 -3.42 26.06 20.29
C ASN A 708 -3.87 24.57 20.35
N PHE A 709 -3.56 23.75 19.34
CA PHE A 709 -3.87 22.33 19.36
C PHE A 709 -2.77 21.60 20.12
N THR A 710 -3.16 20.74 21.05
CA THR A 710 -2.22 19.87 21.76
C THR A 710 -2.74 18.45 21.65
N LEU A 711 -1.92 17.57 21.09
CA LEU A 711 -2.20 16.14 21.03
C LEU A 711 -2.31 15.54 22.45
N ASN A 712 -2.93 14.37 22.57
CA ASN A 712 -3.22 13.75 23.85
C ASN A 712 -2.78 12.28 23.84
N PRO A 713 -1.47 12.00 23.82
CA PRO A 713 -0.99 10.63 24.00
C PRO A 713 -1.42 10.11 25.37
N THR A 714 -1.73 8.82 25.47
CA THR A 714 -2.03 8.15 26.74
C THR A 714 -1.27 6.83 26.86
N ALA A 715 -0.92 6.46 28.10
CA ALA A 715 -0.13 5.28 28.45
C ALA A 715 1.14 5.06 27.59
N SER A 716 1.75 6.14 27.10
CA SER A 716 2.82 6.09 26.11
C SER A 716 4.21 6.40 26.72
N VAL A 717 5.27 6.00 26.02
CA VAL A 717 6.67 6.31 26.36
C VAL A 717 7.21 7.32 25.35
N LEU A 718 7.63 8.49 25.82
CA LEU A 718 8.20 9.56 24.99
C LEU A 718 9.56 10.03 25.50
N SER A 719 10.37 10.67 24.65
CA SER A 719 11.69 11.19 25.04
C SER A 719 11.66 12.60 25.63
N SER A 720 10.64 13.39 25.32
CA SER A 720 10.42 14.71 25.94
C SER A 720 8.93 14.98 26.13
N GLY A 721 8.57 15.72 27.19
CA GLY A 721 7.20 15.70 27.73
C GLY A 721 6.66 16.94 28.40
N SER A 722 7.40 18.04 28.42
CA SER A 722 6.90 19.29 28.99
C SER A 722 5.85 19.88 28.04
N GLY A 723 4.65 19.30 28.06
CA GLY A 723 3.52 19.58 27.17
C GLY A 723 2.41 18.52 27.25
N TYR A 724 2.78 17.26 27.51
CA TYR A 724 1.88 16.08 27.43
C TYR A 724 1.72 15.31 28.76
N THR A 725 1.95 15.98 29.89
CA THR A 725 2.00 15.35 31.22
C THR A 725 0.66 14.75 31.66
N GLY A 726 0.68 13.54 32.23
CA GLY A 726 -0.51 12.84 32.76
C GLY A 726 -0.84 11.54 32.02
N ALA A 727 -2.05 11.01 32.24
CA ALA A 727 -2.65 9.89 31.51
C ALA A 727 -1.78 8.62 31.34
N GLY A 728 -0.91 8.31 32.29
CA GLY A 728 -0.03 7.13 32.24
C GLY A 728 1.20 7.28 31.33
N ASN A 729 1.51 8.47 30.83
CA ASN A 729 2.71 8.72 30.01
C ASN A 729 4.00 8.75 30.83
N THR A 730 5.15 8.48 30.19
CA THR A 730 6.49 8.74 30.76
C THR A 730 7.37 9.48 29.76
N PHE A 731 8.26 10.30 30.29
CA PHE A 731 9.11 11.22 29.52
C PHE A 731 10.59 11.14 29.89
N THR A 732 10.92 10.35 30.90
CA THR A 732 12.29 10.12 31.40
C THR A 732 12.65 8.64 31.43
N GLY A 733 11.68 7.77 31.12
CA GLY A 733 11.85 6.33 31.10
C GLY A 733 12.40 5.85 29.76
N ASN A 734 13.43 5.02 29.80
CA ASN A 734 14.01 4.40 28.62
C ASN A 734 13.19 3.13 28.25
N PRO A 735 12.77 2.96 26.98
CA PRO A 735 12.13 1.72 26.52
C PRO A 735 13.07 0.49 26.60
N ASN A 736 14.37 0.69 26.78
CA ASN A 736 15.40 -0.35 26.90
C ASN A 736 15.32 -1.39 25.78
N PHE A 737 15.36 -0.91 24.54
CA PHE A 737 15.44 -1.78 23.36
C PHE A 737 16.68 -2.69 23.42
N VAL A 738 16.57 -3.91 22.89
CA VAL A 738 17.69 -4.87 22.83
C VAL A 738 18.87 -4.30 22.05
N SER A 739 18.59 -3.73 20.87
CA SER A 739 19.56 -2.96 20.08
C SER A 739 18.81 -2.00 19.15
N PHE A 740 19.39 -0.85 18.86
CA PHE A 740 18.87 0.10 17.90
C PHE A 740 20.03 0.88 17.30
N TYR A 741 19.77 1.53 16.15
CA TYR A 741 20.71 2.46 15.55
C TYR A 741 20.08 3.86 15.45
N CYS A 742 20.89 4.85 15.11
CA CYS A 742 20.41 6.18 14.76
C CYS A 742 20.82 6.50 13.32
N ASP A 743 19.96 7.20 12.60
CA ASP A 743 20.29 7.73 11.28
C ASP A 743 21.48 8.69 11.33
N GLY A 744 22.31 8.58 10.31
CA GLY A 744 23.59 9.23 10.19
C GLY A 744 24.23 8.93 8.85
N SER A 745 25.39 8.25 8.86
CA SER A 745 26.16 8.07 7.63
C SER A 745 25.65 6.92 6.77
N ARG A 746 25.39 7.23 5.50
CA ARG A 746 25.09 6.22 4.47
C ARG A 746 26.27 5.30 4.20
N THR A 747 27.47 5.87 4.22
CA THR A 747 28.72 5.13 4.04
C THR A 747 29.26 4.75 5.40
N PRO A 748 29.72 3.50 5.61
CA PRO A 748 30.17 3.07 6.92
C PRO A 748 31.31 3.97 7.47
N PRO A 749 31.13 4.58 8.65
CA PRO A 749 32.15 5.47 9.22
C PRO A 749 33.51 4.81 9.46
N GLU A 750 33.52 3.49 9.63
CA GLU A 750 34.71 2.67 9.81
C GLU A 750 35.69 2.75 8.60
N PHE A 751 35.21 3.17 7.42
CA PHE A 751 36.02 3.39 6.22
C PHE A 751 36.40 4.87 5.98
N LYS A 752 36.44 5.68 7.05
CA LYS A 752 36.76 7.13 7.02
C LYS A 752 35.74 8.01 6.29
N ALA A 753 34.52 7.54 6.13
CA ALA A 753 33.40 8.39 5.75
C ALA A 753 32.77 9.04 6.98
N SER A 754 32.10 10.19 6.81
CA SER A 754 31.68 11.04 7.94
C SER A 754 30.20 11.43 7.79
N GLY A 755 29.40 10.99 8.77
CA GLY A 755 28.07 11.54 9.13
C GLY A 755 27.04 11.67 8.01
N TRP A 756 26.01 12.47 8.28
CA TRP A 756 25.08 12.99 7.27
C TRP A 756 25.87 13.79 6.23
N GLN A 757 25.61 13.54 4.95
CA GLN A 757 26.30 14.26 3.88
C GLN A 757 25.30 15.11 3.10
N THR A 758 25.69 16.37 2.85
CA THR A 758 25.02 17.32 1.98
C THR A 758 25.98 17.71 0.85
N PRO A 759 26.30 16.81 -0.11
CA PRO A 759 27.24 17.13 -1.16
C PRO A 759 26.76 18.34 -1.97
N PRO A 760 27.65 19.27 -2.36
CA PRO A 760 27.29 20.34 -3.29
C PRO A 760 26.79 19.73 -4.61
N GLY A 761 25.53 19.97 -4.98
CA GLY A 761 24.95 19.40 -6.20
C GLY A 761 25.34 20.16 -7.47
N ILE A 762 25.82 19.45 -8.50
CA ILE A 762 25.64 19.80 -9.93
C ILE A 762 25.50 18.47 -10.69
N ALA A 763 24.42 18.30 -11.46
CA ALA A 763 24.14 17.07 -12.22
C ALA A 763 25.04 16.89 -13.47
N ASP A 764 25.75 17.94 -13.91
CA ASP A 764 26.53 17.95 -15.15
C ASP A 764 27.77 18.87 -15.05
N ALA A 765 28.90 18.38 -14.50
CA ALA A 765 30.16 19.11 -14.54
C ALA A 765 31.37 18.20 -14.78
N THR A 766 31.95 18.33 -15.97
CA THR A 766 33.36 18.01 -16.21
C THR A 766 34.26 19.07 -15.57
N VAL A 767 35.25 18.63 -14.79
CA VAL A 767 36.26 19.42 -14.06
C VAL A 767 36.98 20.46 -14.97
N PRO A 768 37.28 21.71 -14.50
CA PRO A 768 37.19 22.24 -13.13
C PRO A 768 35.99 23.15 -12.86
N ASN A 769 35.32 22.89 -11.71
CA ASN A 769 34.10 23.57 -11.26
C ASN A 769 34.26 25.08 -11.03
N PRO A 770 33.30 25.92 -11.48
CA PRO A 770 33.17 27.29 -11.00
C PRO A 770 32.64 27.34 -9.55
N VAL A 771 32.96 28.44 -8.88
CA VAL A 771 32.66 28.75 -7.46
C VAL A 771 31.15 28.93 -7.27
N PHE A 772 30.55 28.23 -6.30
CA PHE A 772 29.16 28.42 -5.89
C PHE A 772 29.02 29.76 -5.15
N ASP A 773 28.26 30.70 -5.72
CA ASP A 773 27.94 32.01 -5.11
C ASP A 773 26.43 32.23 -5.13
N LEU A 774 25.87 32.76 -4.03
CA LEU A 774 24.45 33.12 -3.91
C LEU A 774 24.20 34.47 -4.62
N THR A 775 24.38 34.51 -5.94
CA THR A 775 23.86 35.60 -6.77
C THR A 775 22.63 35.10 -7.54
N PRO A 776 21.43 35.67 -7.30
CA PRO A 776 20.20 35.13 -7.88
C PRO A 776 20.13 35.47 -9.38
N ALA A 777 20.15 34.44 -10.22
CA ALA A 777 19.69 34.48 -11.61
C ALA A 777 19.16 33.09 -12.03
N ALA A 778 18.16 33.09 -12.91
CA ALA A 778 17.15 32.05 -13.11
C ALA A 778 17.62 30.68 -13.63
N THR A 779 16.87 29.64 -13.17
CA THR A 779 16.74 28.23 -13.60
C THR A 779 17.95 27.30 -13.34
N VAL A 780 17.77 26.07 -12.83
CA VAL A 780 16.68 25.07 -12.98
C VAL A 780 16.13 24.66 -11.58
N ASP A 781 14.90 25.04 -11.22
CA ASP A 781 13.63 24.30 -11.33
C ASP A 781 13.47 23.21 -10.25
N GLU A 782 12.81 23.69 -9.19
CA GLU A 782 11.90 23.09 -8.20
C GLU A 782 12.26 21.71 -7.62
N GLY A 783 12.42 21.71 -6.27
CA GLY A 783 12.26 20.65 -5.23
C GLY A 783 13.29 19.53 -5.01
N ASN A 784 14.46 19.56 -5.66
CA ASN A 784 15.70 19.07 -5.03
C ASN A 784 16.69 20.23 -4.88
N ASN A 785 16.48 21.00 -3.81
CA ASN A 785 17.05 22.31 -3.52
C ASN A 785 18.59 22.27 -3.34
N TRP A 786 19.38 21.93 -4.37
CA TRP A 786 20.85 21.85 -4.39
C TRP A 786 21.51 21.01 -3.24
N VAL A 787 20.70 20.39 -2.39
CA VAL A 787 21.06 19.76 -1.11
C VAL A 787 20.49 18.36 -1.13
N ASN A 788 21.28 17.43 -1.66
CA ASN A 788 20.96 16.01 -1.58
C ASN A 788 21.45 15.47 -0.23
N LEU A 789 20.52 15.00 0.61
CA LEU A 789 20.85 14.43 1.92
C LEU A 789 21.13 12.94 1.78
N SER A 790 22.39 12.55 1.95
CA SER A 790 22.76 11.15 2.10
C SER A 790 22.74 10.74 3.57
N TRP A 791 22.02 9.67 3.85
CA TRP A 791 21.72 9.20 5.20
C TRP A 791 21.76 7.66 5.30
N GLY A 792 21.87 7.14 6.52
CA GLY A 792 21.84 5.70 6.76
C GLY A 792 22.28 5.30 8.17
N PRO A 793 22.57 4.00 8.40
CA PRO A 793 22.83 2.97 7.40
C PRO A 793 21.57 2.44 6.71
N LEU A 794 21.58 2.39 5.37
CA LEU A 794 20.55 1.68 4.58
C LEU A 794 20.87 0.19 4.50
N SER A 795 21.06 -0.43 5.67
CA SER A 795 21.35 -1.85 5.81
C SER A 795 20.88 -2.35 7.17
N MET A 796 20.38 -3.58 7.21
CA MET A 796 19.99 -4.22 8.47
C MET A 796 21.16 -4.73 9.30
N SER A 797 22.40 -4.68 8.78
CA SER A 797 23.60 -5.23 9.42
C SER A 797 24.80 -4.31 9.18
N ASN A 798 25.78 -4.29 10.08
CA ASN A 798 27.02 -3.54 9.83
C ASN A 798 27.81 -4.20 8.68
N PRO A 799 27.95 -3.55 7.51
CA PRO A 799 28.59 -4.15 6.34
C PRO A 799 30.12 -4.28 6.49
N THR A 800 30.72 -3.63 7.50
CA THR A 800 32.17 -3.62 7.73
C THR A 800 32.63 -4.72 8.68
N ALA A 801 31.71 -5.34 9.41
CA ALA A 801 32.04 -6.54 10.16
C ALA A 801 32.32 -7.68 9.17
N VAL A 802 33.41 -8.42 9.40
CA VAL A 802 33.81 -9.56 8.56
C VAL A 802 34.22 -10.71 9.48
N GLY A 803 33.76 -11.93 9.19
CA GLY A 803 34.25 -13.14 9.86
C GLY A 803 33.48 -13.64 11.11
N GLY A 804 32.18 -13.40 11.24
CA GLY A 804 31.34 -13.99 12.29
C GLY A 804 30.62 -15.30 11.87
N THR A 805 29.92 -15.96 12.81
CA THR A 805 29.13 -17.19 12.54
C THR A 805 28.00 -17.03 11.50
N ASN A 806 27.70 -15.79 11.08
CA ASN A 806 26.56 -15.43 10.22
C ASN A 806 27.01 -15.05 8.79
N ALA A 807 27.96 -15.82 8.24
CA ALA A 807 28.89 -15.58 7.11
C ALA A 807 28.44 -14.91 5.78
N ASN A 808 27.22 -14.38 5.61
CA ASN A 808 26.77 -13.73 4.35
C ASN A 808 26.14 -12.32 4.50
N TYR A 809 26.05 -11.75 5.71
CA TYR A 809 25.46 -10.42 5.97
C TYR A 809 26.45 -9.46 6.66
N GLY A 810 27.72 -9.42 6.23
CA GLY A 810 28.74 -8.63 6.93
C GLY A 810 29.02 -9.11 8.35
N GLY A 811 28.94 -10.42 8.63
CA GLY A 811 29.43 -11.06 9.88
C GLY A 811 28.82 -10.63 11.24
N GLY A 812 28.08 -9.51 11.32
CA GLY A 812 27.54 -8.91 12.54
C GLY A 812 26.12 -9.40 12.91
N LEU A 813 25.62 -8.93 14.06
CA LEU A 813 24.21 -9.03 14.44
C LEU A 813 23.39 -7.97 13.68
N PRO A 814 22.05 -8.13 13.55
CA PRO A 814 21.18 -7.06 13.05
C PRO A 814 21.40 -5.75 13.83
N LEU A 815 21.42 -4.62 13.14
CA LEU A 815 21.62 -3.30 13.76
C LEU A 815 20.42 -2.92 14.66
N GLY A 816 19.20 -3.20 14.20
CA GLY A 816 17.96 -2.93 14.93
C GLY A 816 17.31 -4.20 15.51
N ASN A 817 16.97 -4.16 16.80
CA ASN A 817 16.04 -5.06 17.49
C ASN A 817 15.28 -4.26 18.55
N TYR A 818 14.12 -3.78 18.17
CA TYR A 818 13.27 -2.88 18.96
C TYR A 818 12.37 -3.61 19.97
N SER A 819 12.68 -4.88 20.27
CA SER A 819 12.09 -5.58 21.40
C SER A 819 12.53 -4.91 22.71
N ILE A 820 11.62 -4.76 23.67
CA ILE A 820 11.93 -4.19 24.98
C ILE A 820 12.52 -5.26 25.92
N THR A 821 13.31 -4.82 26.90
CA THR A 821 13.97 -5.70 27.90
C THR A 821 13.49 -5.44 29.32
N ALA A 822 13.90 -6.30 30.27
CA ALA A 822 13.55 -6.15 31.68
C ALA A 822 13.98 -4.77 32.22
N GLY A 823 13.09 -4.12 32.97
CA GLY A 823 13.29 -2.75 33.45
C GLY A 823 12.94 -1.66 32.43
N SER A 824 12.42 -2.03 31.24
CA SER A 824 11.84 -1.10 30.27
C SER A 824 10.75 -0.25 30.91
N ALA A 825 10.75 1.04 30.59
CA ALA A 825 9.68 1.94 31.00
C ALA A 825 8.34 1.64 30.31
N ALA A 826 8.33 0.84 29.23
CA ALA A 826 7.12 0.43 28.53
C ALA A 826 6.41 -0.76 29.20
N ALA A 827 7.12 -1.53 30.02
CA ALA A 827 6.62 -2.78 30.59
C ALA A 827 5.50 -2.56 31.63
N GLY A 828 4.41 -3.31 31.52
CA GLY A 828 3.25 -3.30 32.42
C GLY A 828 2.52 -1.96 32.52
N ARG A 829 2.74 -1.05 31.57
CA ARG A 829 2.28 0.35 31.63
C ARG A 829 0.80 0.51 31.33
N VAL A 830 0.29 -0.30 30.42
CA VAL A 830 -1.04 -0.14 29.83
C VAL A 830 -2.08 -0.81 30.72
N THR A 831 -3.11 -0.09 31.15
CA THR A 831 -4.18 -0.59 32.05
C THR A 831 -5.53 0.04 31.69
N GLY A 832 -6.64 -0.48 32.23
CA GLY A 832 -7.96 0.14 32.10
C GLY A 832 -8.53 0.15 30.66
N ALA A 833 -9.07 1.29 30.22
CA ALA A 833 -9.63 1.45 28.87
C ALA A 833 -8.57 1.18 27.79
N ASN A 834 -7.39 1.80 27.93
CA ASN A 834 -6.25 1.56 27.05
C ASN A 834 -5.81 0.09 26.95
N PHE A 835 -6.00 -0.71 28.01
CA PHE A 835 -5.73 -2.14 27.97
C PHE A 835 -6.79 -2.91 27.17
N THR A 836 -8.03 -2.42 27.19
CA THR A 836 -9.14 -2.98 26.40
C THR A 836 -8.86 -2.75 24.91
N ASP A 837 -8.42 -1.54 24.57
CA ASP A 837 -8.15 -1.09 23.20
C ASP A 837 -6.85 -1.64 22.61
N ALA A 838 -5.93 -2.15 23.45
CA ALA A 838 -4.72 -2.82 22.97
C ALA A 838 -5.09 -4.04 22.09
N PRO A 839 -4.31 -4.35 21.03
CA PRO A 839 -4.54 -5.55 20.23
C PRO A 839 -4.35 -6.83 21.05
N GLU A 840 -4.95 -7.94 20.60
CA GLU A 840 -4.82 -9.24 21.28
C GLU A 840 -3.40 -9.81 21.19
N TYR A 841 -2.72 -9.55 20.07
CA TYR A 841 -1.37 -10.04 19.78
C TYR A 841 -0.39 -8.89 19.56
N ASP A 842 0.91 -9.15 19.75
CA ASP A 842 2.01 -8.23 19.47
C ASP A 842 2.62 -8.45 18.07
N PHE A 843 3.67 -7.69 17.75
CA PHE A 843 4.38 -7.78 16.46
C PHE A 843 4.87 -9.19 16.08
N PHE A 844 5.11 -10.07 17.07
CA PHE A 844 5.57 -11.45 16.85
C PHE A 844 4.44 -12.46 17.07
N ASP A 845 3.19 -12.01 17.03
CA ASP A 845 1.99 -12.79 17.33
C ASP A 845 1.96 -13.38 18.74
N ASN A 846 2.68 -12.78 19.70
CA ASN A 846 2.56 -13.19 21.09
C ASN A 846 1.32 -12.54 21.71
N PRO A 847 0.50 -13.29 22.45
CA PRO A 847 -0.65 -12.73 23.15
C PRO A 847 -0.25 -11.61 24.12
N ARG A 848 -1.06 -10.55 24.23
CA ARG A 848 -0.81 -9.37 25.07
C ARG A 848 -1.59 -9.34 26.38
N LYS A 849 -2.73 -10.04 26.46
CA LYS A 849 -3.75 -9.83 27.51
C LYS A 849 -3.97 -10.96 28.53
N PRO A 850 -2.96 -11.70 29.06
CA PRO A 850 -3.22 -12.72 30.08
C PRO A 850 -3.46 -12.14 31.51
N GLY A 851 -3.81 -10.86 31.67
CA GLY A 851 -3.93 -10.18 32.97
C GLY A 851 -4.69 -8.84 32.91
N GLY A 852 -4.44 -7.92 33.85
CA GLY A 852 -5.07 -6.59 33.89
C GLY A 852 -4.19 -5.45 33.36
N SER A 853 -3.03 -5.77 32.79
CA SER A 853 -2.07 -4.80 32.24
C SER A 853 -1.29 -5.39 31.07
N THR A 854 -0.81 -4.54 30.16
CA THR A 854 0.10 -4.91 29.07
C THR A 854 1.20 -3.87 28.86
N ASP A 855 2.06 -4.10 27.88
CA ASP A 855 3.20 -3.23 27.58
C ASP A 855 2.84 -2.20 26.50
N ALA A 856 3.43 -1.02 26.59
CA ALA A 856 3.40 -0.05 25.49
C ALA A 856 4.36 -0.50 24.36
N GLY A 857 4.08 -0.10 23.13
CA GLY A 857 4.88 -0.40 21.96
C GLY A 857 4.53 -1.71 21.26
N ALA A 858 5.20 -1.95 20.13
CA ALA A 858 4.93 -3.01 19.18
C ALA A 858 5.23 -4.43 19.68
N VAL A 859 6.16 -4.55 20.61
CA VAL A 859 6.62 -5.85 21.11
C VAL A 859 6.34 -5.93 22.59
N ARG A 860 5.69 -7.03 23.01
CA ARG A 860 5.50 -7.34 24.42
C ARG A 860 6.84 -7.79 25.02
N LEU A 861 7.14 -7.35 26.24
CA LEU A 861 8.24 -7.88 27.01
C LEU A 861 8.01 -9.38 27.23
N ALA A 862 8.95 -10.19 26.74
CA ALA A 862 8.94 -11.63 27.00
C ALA A 862 9.11 -11.91 28.50
N GLY A 863 7.99 -12.14 29.20
CA GLY A 863 7.95 -12.72 30.54
C GLY A 863 7.73 -14.22 30.42
N THR A 864 8.72 -15.01 30.85
CA THR A 864 8.73 -16.47 31.12
C THR A 864 7.75 -17.38 30.33
N PRO A 865 8.23 -18.38 29.56
CA PRO A 865 7.36 -19.34 28.88
C PRO A 865 6.50 -20.08 29.91
N GLY A 866 5.18 -19.91 29.80
CA GLY A 866 4.25 -20.61 30.68
C GLY A 866 2.82 -20.11 30.61
N HIS A 867 2.17 -20.15 29.44
CA HIS A 867 0.71 -20.09 29.36
C HIS A 867 0.19 -21.09 28.31
N ASN A 868 -1.12 -21.38 28.34
CA ASN A 868 -1.82 -22.36 27.51
C ASN A 868 -3.05 -21.67 26.88
N GLN A 869 -2.86 -20.81 25.88
CA GLN A 869 -3.97 -20.15 25.18
C GLN A 869 -4.47 -20.92 23.96
N PHE A 870 -5.77 -20.83 23.72
CA PHE A 870 -6.45 -21.44 22.58
C PHE A 870 -7.62 -20.57 22.12
N THR A 871 -7.95 -20.64 20.84
CA THR A 871 -9.16 -20.04 20.25
C THR A 871 -10.20 -21.12 19.95
N VAL A 872 -11.47 -20.73 19.96
CA VAL A 872 -12.61 -21.61 19.66
C VAL A 872 -13.45 -20.94 18.57
N SER A 873 -13.71 -21.62 17.46
CA SER A 873 -14.51 -21.08 16.35
C SER A 873 -15.50 -22.14 15.79
N PRO A 874 -16.81 -21.83 15.71
CA PRO A 874 -17.46 -20.64 16.27
C PRO A 874 -17.54 -20.73 17.81
N ALA A 875 -17.48 -19.58 18.50
CA ALA A 875 -17.58 -19.53 19.97
C ALA A 875 -19.00 -19.78 20.50
N VAL A 876 -20.00 -19.67 19.63
CA VAL A 876 -21.41 -19.95 19.89
C VAL A 876 -21.96 -20.73 18.70
N VAL A 877 -22.71 -21.78 18.98
CA VAL A 877 -23.37 -22.61 17.98
C VAL A 877 -24.88 -22.52 18.19
N ASP A 878 -25.62 -22.19 17.14
CA ASP A 878 -27.09 -22.23 17.13
C ASP A 878 -27.57 -23.50 16.43
N PHE A 879 -28.40 -24.29 17.13
CA PHE A 879 -29.00 -25.52 16.60
C PHE A 879 -30.42 -25.27 16.03
N GLY A 880 -30.93 -24.04 16.10
CA GLY A 880 -32.30 -23.69 15.70
C GLY A 880 -33.39 -24.36 16.56
N TYR A 881 -34.62 -24.42 16.06
CA TYR A 881 -35.73 -25.10 16.72
C TYR A 881 -35.64 -26.63 16.54
N VAL A 882 -35.15 -27.34 17.55
CA VAL A 882 -35.13 -28.81 17.57
C VAL A 882 -36.36 -29.35 18.32
N PRO A 883 -37.26 -30.13 17.69
CA PRO A 883 -38.39 -30.75 18.38
C PRO A 883 -37.94 -31.71 19.49
N VAL A 884 -38.64 -31.69 20.62
CA VAL A 884 -38.38 -32.63 21.73
C VAL A 884 -38.59 -34.06 21.23
N HIS A 885 -37.55 -34.91 21.34
CA HIS A 885 -37.47 -36.28 20.80
C HIS A 885 -37.22 -36.41 19.28
N SER A 886 -36.66 -35.40 18.61
CA SER A 886 -36.26 -35.53 17.21
C SER A 886 -35.20 -36.64 17.03
N PRO A 887 -35.37 -37.58 16.08
CA PRO A 887 -34.39 -38.63 15.80
C PRO A 887 -33.21 -38.16 14.93
N THR A 888 -33.20 -36.90 14.47
CA THR A 888 -32.12 -36.32 13.66
C THR A 888 -31.19 -35.46 14.53
N THR A 889 -29.91 -35.80 14.57
CA THR A 889 -28.86 -34.95 15.14
C THR A 889 -28.45 -33.91 14.11
N VAL A 890 -28.54 -32.63 14.46
CA VAL A 890 -27.91 -31.55 13.69
C VAL A 890 -26.48 -31.48 14.21
N ASP A 891 -25.52 -31.81 13.35
CA ASP A 891 -24.10 -31.76 13.68
C ASP A 891 -23.58 -30.34 13.46
N GLN A 892 -22.73 -29.87 14.36
CA GLN A 892 -22.12 -28.55 14.33
C GLN A 892 -20.66 -28.69 14.72
N ASP A 893 -19.78 -28.13 13.91
CA ASP A 893 -18.34 -28.23 14.12
C ASP A 893 -17.82 -27.05 14.93
N VAL A 894 -16.98 -27.36 15.91
CA VAL A 894 -16.27 -26.36 16.72
C VAL A 894 -14.79 -26.69 16.65
N VAL A 895 -14.01 -25.75 16.10
CA VAL A 895 -12.56 -25.85 15.99
C VAL A 895 -11.92 -25.22 17.21
N VAL A 896 -11.07 -25.99 17.89
CA VAL A 896 -10.20 -25.48 18.97
C VAL A 896 -8.78 -25.40 18.44
N THR A 897 -8.25 -24.19 18.29
CA THR A 897 -6.90 -23.95 17.79
C THR A 897 -6.00 -23.60 18.98
N ASN A 898 -4.93 -24.36 19.18
CA ASN A 898 -3.88 -23.97 20.12
C ASN A 898 -3.13 -22.77 19.53
N SER A 899 -3.30 -21.59 20.12
CA SER A 899 -2.61 -20.36 19.72
C SER A 899 -1.33 -20.14 20.53
N ASP A 900 -0.94 -21.11 21.34
CA ASP A 900 0.26 -21.04 22.19
C ASP A 900 1.46 -21.81 21.61
N VAL A 901 2.65 -21.43 22.06
CA VAL A 901 3.90 -22.18 21.83
C VAL A 901 4.00 -23.41 22.73
N VAL A 902 3.19 -23.47 23.79
CA VAL A 902 3.06 -24.61 24.69
C VAL A 902 1.90 -25.52 24.22
N PRO A 903 2.06 -26.85 24.30
CA PRO A 903 1.02 -27.82 24.01
C PRO A 903 -0.26 -27.63 24.84
N LEU A 904 -1.40 -27.45 24.17
CA LEU A 904 -2.70 -27.49 24.83
C LEU A 904 -2.98 -28.91 25.36
N SER A 905 -3.20 -29.05 26.67
CA SER A 905 -3.45 -30.33 27.34
C SER A 905 -4.64 -30.24 28.31
N GLY A 906 -5.38 -31.34 28.48
CA GLY A 906 -6.47 -31.41 29.46
C GLY A 906 -7.75 -30.66 29.09
N ILE A 907 -8.09 -30.54 27.80
CA ILE A 907 -9.32 -29.88 27.34
C ILE A 907 -10.56 -30.61 27.91
N SER A 908 -11.39 -29.88 28.65
CA SER A 908 -12.73 -30.32 29.07
C SER A 908 -13.78 -29.41 28.43
N ALA A 909 -14.70 -29.98 27.66
CA ALA A 909 -15.81 -29.26 27.06
C ALA A 909 -17.11 -29.52 27.83
N GLY A 910 -17.93 -28.48 28.00
CA GLY A 910 -19.24 -28.55 28.64
C GLY A 910 -20.25 -27.70 27.89
N PHE A 911 -21.50 -28.15 27.83
CA PHE A 911 -22.60 -27.42 27.19
C PHE A 911 -23.45 -26.74 28.26
N ASN A 912 -23.73 -25.45 28.07
CA ASN A 912 -24.70 -24.70 28.87
C ASN A 912 -25.72 -24.06 27.92
N CYS A 913 -26.99 -24.15 28.27
CA CYS A 913 -28.05 -23.46 27.54
C CYS A 913 -28.10 -21.98 27.98
N ALA A 914 -27.94 -21.05 27.05
CA ALA A 914 -28.16 -19.62 27.26
C ALA A 914 -29.48 -19.18 26.61
N GLY A 915 -30.23 -18.27 27.23
CA GLY A 915 -31.45 -17.69 26.63
C GLY A 915 -32.73 -18.53 26.71
N VAL A 916 -32.77 -19.60 27.51
CA VAL A 916 -33.98 -20.44 27.73
C VAL A 916 -34.45 -20.47 29.19
N PRO A 917 -35.77 -20.56 29.45
CA PRO A 917 -36.33 -20.67 30.80
C PRO A 917 -35.75 -21.85 31.61
N ALA A 918 -35.66 -21.69 32.93
CA ALA A 918 -35.18 -22.75 33.81
C ALA A 918 -36.03 -24.02 33.69
N GLY A 919 -35.39 -25.17 33.41
CA GLY A 919 -36.03 -26.48 33.32
C GLY A 919 -36.50 -26.92 31.92
N THR A 920 -36.32 -26.11 30.87
CA THR A 920 -36.65 -26.50 29.48
C THR A 920 -35.48 -27.06 28.67
N CYS A 921 -34.25 -26.93 29.16
CA CYS A 921 -33.05 -27.49 28.54
C CYS A 921 -32.79 -28.93 29.03
N SER A 922 -32.80 -29.90 28.12
CA SER A 922 -32.44 -31.30 28.40
C SER A 922 -31.12 -31.64 27.70
N LEU A 923 -30.00 -31.54 28.42
CA LEU A 923 -28.65 -31.82 27.91
C LEU A 923 -28.34 -33.32 27.73
N ALA A 924 -29.32 -34.20 27.91
CA ALA A 924 -29.11 -35.61 28.25
C ALA A 924 -28.61 -36.54 27.12
N SER A 925 -28.22 -36.06 25.93
CA SER A 925 -27.87 -36.97 24.83
C SER A 925 -26.74 -36.54 23.88
N PHE A 926 -25.89 -35.57 24.23
CA PHE A 926 -24.76 -35.20 23.36
C PHE A 926 -23.48 -35.92 23.79
N GLY A 927 -22.85 -36.63 22.85
CA GLY A 927 -21.52 -37.23 23.01
C GLY A 927 -20.51 -36.46 22.17
N ILE A 928 -19.35 -36.13 22.74
CA ILE A 928 -18.24 -35.53 21.98
C ILE A 928 -17.46 -36.66 21.31
N GLN A 929 -17.46 -36.70 19.98
CA GLN A 929 -16.54 -37.51 19.20
C GLN A 929 -15.31 -36.66 18.89
N THR A 930 -14.19 -36.94 19.57
CA THR A 930 -12.91 -36.32 19.22
C THR A 930 -12.38 -36.99 17.95
N GLN A 931 -12.49 -36.31 16.80
CA GLN A 931 -11.85 -36.76 15.58
C GLN A 931 -10.44 -36.17 15.51
N SER A 932 -9.44 -36.97 15.90
CA SER A 932 -8.04 -36.64 15.62
C SER A 932 -7.68 -37.21 14.25
N ASP A 933 -7.41 -36.35 13.26
CA ASP A 933 -6.82 -36.83 12.02
C ASP A 933 -5.42 -37.37 12.33
N SER A 934 -5.26 -38.66 12.05
CA SER A 934 -4.14 -39.47 12.49
C SER A 934 -2.84 -39.15 11.72
N CYS A 935 -2.04 -38.25 12.27
CA CYS A 935 -0.58 -38.35 12.28
C CYS A 935 -0.14 -38.52 13.75
N SER A 936 -0.46 -39.66 14.37
CA SER A 936 -0.18 -39.96 15.79
C SER A 936 1.33 -39.96 16.09
N SER A 937 1.82 -39.34 17.18
CA SER A 937 1.49 -39.73 18.55
C SER A 937 1.50 -38.56 19.55
N ALA A 938 0.63 -38.72 20.56
CA ALA A 938 0.31 -37.86 21.67
C ALA A 938 1.53 -37.41 22.51
N THR A 939 2.07 -36.27 22.13
CA THR A 939 2.40 -35.11 22.97
C THR A 939 2.55 -34.05 21.89
N LEU A 940 1.64 -33.07 21.78
CA LEU A 940 2.02 -31.82 21.11
C LEU A 940 3.28 -31.42 21.88
N ALA A 941 4.44 -31.40 21.25
CA ALA A 941 5.69 -31.05 21.89
C ALA A 941 6.13 -29.77 21.19
N ALA A 942 6.45 -28.76 21.97
CA ALA A 942 6.96 -27.50 21.46
C ALA A 942 8.19 -27.76 20.58
N THR A 943 8.04 -27.66 19.26
CA THR A 943 9.17 -27.29 18.42
C THR A 943 9.44 -25.82 18.71
N THR A 944 10.35 -25.57 19.65
CA THR A 944 10.97 -24.27 19.86
C THR A 944 11.60 -23.82 18.54
N ARG A 945 10.97 -22.88 17.86
CA ARG A 945 11.60 -22.14 16.76
C ARG A 945 12.49 -21.06 17.39
N SER A 946 13.70 -21.47 17.79
CA SER A 946 14.78 -20.54 18.12
C SER A 946 15.52 -20.15 16.83
N PRO A 947 15.93 -18.89 16.67
CA PRO A 947 16.58 -18.43 15.45
C PRO A 947 18.04 -18.88 15.43
N ARG A 948 18.45 -19.81 14.54
CA ARG A 948 19.79 -19.80 13.91
C ARG A 948 20.02 -20.90 12.85
N SER A 949 20.64 -20.43 11.76
CA SER A 949 21.67 -21.05 10.91
C SER A 949 21.60 -22.55 10.56
N ARG A 950 21.51 -22.82 9.26
CA ARG A 950 21.82 -24.11 8.63
C ARG A 950 23.17 -24.68 9.09
N SER A 951 23.19 -25.92 9.54
CA SER A 951 24.35 -26.81 9.38
C SER A 951 23.87 -28.25 9.07
N ARG A 952 24.42 -28.81 7.98
CA ARG A 952 24.20 -30.18 7.51
C ARG A 952 24.68 -31.21 8.55
N PRO A 953 24.07 -32.41 8.62
CA PRO A 953 24.79 -33.62 9.00
C PRO A 953 25.17 -34.43 7.76
N GLN A 954 26.43 -34.89 7.75
CA GLN A 954 26.98 -35.84 6.80
C GLN A 954 26.20 -37.16 6.79
N ARG A 955 26.04 -37.75 5.60
CA ARG A 955 25.68 -39.15 5.40
C ARG A 955 26.94 -39.95 5.09
N GLU A 956 27.07 -41.11 5.74
CA GLU A 956 27.58 -42.38 5.17
C GLU A 956 27.41 -43.51 6.20
N PRO A 957 27.46 -44.81 5.84
CA PRO A 957 26.69 -45.50 4.79
C PRO A 957 26.08 -46.81 5.33
N LEU A 958 24.95 -47.33 4.80
CA LEU A 958 24.60 -48.76 4.99
C LEU A 958 23.69 -49.29 3.87
N ARG A 959 24.31 -50.14 3.03
CA ARG A 959 23.83 -51.38 2.35
C ARG A 959 22.32 -51.65 2.52
N ARG A 960 21.50 -51.87 1.50
CA ARG A 960 21.59 -52.70 0.29
C ARG A 960 20.67 -52.14 -0.78
#